data_AF-A0AAE1LRU5-F1
#
_entry.id   AF-A0AAE1LRU5-F1
#
_cell.length_a   1.000
_cell.length_b   1.000
_cell.length_c   1.000
_cell.angle_alpha   90.00
_cell.angle_beta   90.00
_cell.angle_gamma   90.00
#
_symmetry.space_group_name_H-M   'P 1'
#
loop_
_entity.id
_entity.type
_entity.pdbx_description
1 polymer ?
#
loop_
_entity_poly.entity_id
_entity_poly.type
_entity_poly.pdbx_seq_one_letter_code
_entity_poly.pdbx_strand_id
1 'polypeptide(L)'
;MPLALDSRLESRHIARQNSCDVNQTLSSSQRAKDLNEKVVIKLYTRHNTENGQRLDPYNATFLESSNFNPLVPTKILVHGWLSGETKSKGGAIVKDALLEVSDYNVILVDWSEADSINYVGSRLQMSTLGELIGDLAQQLYMIGGIDFSDLHLIGHSLGAHAMGFAGRTLGLGKLKQGRITGSSLETANYFQTSPGRAALVPDNAWEAALFQTLRGKELPFPASRLGSRGQVEESGKEPLAHGFPGEGLETDSSEMKTWLDARPQLTASAQLQQQQQQQQQQQQQQQQSLGFPSGSWKPGVALALDPAGPLFWDDPAVRLDKSDAGFVEVIHTCSPLLGYWDPIGHVDFYPNGGTWVQPGCGLDAVPLGSCSHCRGYSLLVESLETPGAFVGTSCTSWADYKARKCQGNATLEMGLGTDRRRVWRPLVDRPDLTPHSSPPNQNRKFRVLTFSIPARARSDSSSYKFYFYNKKNAGDKRGNLIASEFDKQDILNAGYDPALPTKVLIHGYLNDDTSAAVQIPKNAYFKADPSVNVIALNWDIKNLPIYGMWVTKVAGAGQRLADLVDFMVENELLKLDQLHIVGHSLGAHVAAIAGERLTSGRVARITGLDPARPFINFKTLDGRLSKDDADLVDVIHTNAGGLATAQPVGHVDFYPNGGEVQPGCEWDLSGACSHGRSYQLMAESIVDPKAFQAWKCEDNWDAVHLRCTNSEVYGFMGENVDFSEEGSYYLETQGGLTGPFSRAIDTYSLF
;
A
#
# COMPACT_ATOMS: atom_id res chain seq x y z
N MET A 1 20.09 44.25 42.79
CA MET A 1 20.68 45.00 41.66
C MET A 1 20.46 44.19 40.38
N PRO A 2 19.55 44.63 39.49
CA PRO A 2 19.42 44.10 38.13
C PRO A 2 19.75 45.18 37.06
N LEU A 3 20.40 44.78 35.97
CA LEU A 3 20.58 45.48 34.68
C LEU A 3 20.90 44.38 33.64
N ALA A 4 20.53 44.37 32.36
CA ALA A 4 19.58 45.05 31.46
C ALA A 4 19.82 44.46 30.03
N LEU A 5 18.98 44.84 29.06
CA LEU A 5 19.07 44.71 27.57
C LEU A 5 18.24 43.58 26.94
N ASP A 6 17.45 43.79 25.88
CA ASP A 6 16.93 45.00 25.22
C ASP A 6 15.74 44.59 24.33
N SER A 7 14.83 45.53 24.13
CA SER A 7 13.63 45.46 23.31
C SER A 7 13.69 46.59 22.28
N ARG A 8 13.56 46.29 20.98
CA ARG A 8 12.87 47.11 19.99
C ARG A 8 13.01 46.52 18.57
N LEU A 9 11.88 46.29 17.91
CA LEU A 9 11.51 47.00 16.68
C LEU A 9 10.04 46.70 16.32
N GLU A 10 9.29 47.79 16.17
CA GLU A 10 7.85 47.87 15.93
C GLU A 10 7.46 47.55 14.48
N SER A 11 6.34 46.85 14.35
CA SER A 11 5.16 47.19 13.54
C SER A 11 5.34 47.93 12.20
N ARG A 12 5.11 47.20 11.10
CA ARG A 12 4.33 47.71 9.96
C ARG A 12 3.23 46.72 9.57
N HIS A 13 2.00 47.14 9.78
CA HIS A 13 0.79 46.52 9.24
C HIS A 13 0.77 46.63 7.71
N ILE A 14 0.57 45.49 7.04
CA ILE A 14 -0.30 45.41 5.86
C ILE A 14 -1.33 44.33 6.17
N ALA A 15 -2.59 44.74 6.20
CA ALA A 15 -3.72 43.88 6.47
C ALA A 15 -4.12 43.08 5.21
N ARG A 16 -4.33 41.78 5.42
CA ARG A 16 -5.37 40.88 4.88
C ARG A 16 -5.96 41.18 3.49
N GLN A 17 -5.76 40.21 2.59
CA GLN A 17 -6.80 39.47 1.84
C GLN A 17 -6.21 38.07 1.60
N ASN A 18 -6.56 37.05 2.40
CA ASN A 18 -7.67 36.11 2.20
C ASN A 18 -7.75 35.52 0.78
N SER A 19 -7.12 34.35 0.59
CA SER A 19 -7.83 33.13 0.21
C SER A 19 -6.97 31.93 0.61
N CYS A 20 -7.32 31.30 1.73
CA CYS A 20 -7.08 29.88 1.90
C CYS A 20 -8.22 29.17 1.18
N ASP A 21 -8.13 29.09 -0.14
CA ASP A 21 -8.90 28.11 -0.89
C ASP A 21 -8.32 26.73 -0.58
N VAL A 22 -8.92 26.08 0.41
CA VAL A 22 -8.92 24.63 0.54
C VAL A 22 -9.82 24.11 -0.58
N ASN A 23 -9.35 24.20 -1.82
CA ASN A 23 -10.02 23.67 -3.02
C ASN A 23 -9.08 23.62 -4.24
N GLN A 24 -7.91 23.01 -4.08
CA GLN A 24 -7.25 22.39 -5.22
C GLN A 24 -6.87 20.96 -4.87
N THR A 25 -7.85 20.07 -5.00
CA THR A 25 -7.60 18.67 -5.32
C THR A 25 -6.82 18.65 -6.64
N LEU A 26 -5.49 18.61 -6.58
CA LEU A 26 -4.67 18.40 -7.78
C LEU A 26 -5.18 17.11 -8.44
N SER A 27 -5.59 17.21 -9.71
CA SER A 27 -6.04 16.05 -10.48
C SER A 27 -4.91 15.02 -10.56
N SER A 28 -5.27 13.74 -10.75
CA SER A 28 -4.31 12.65 -10.97
C SER A 28 -3.28 12.98 -12.07
N SER A 29 -3.72 13.70 -13.11
CA SER A 29 -2.86 14.17 -14.20
C SER A 29 -1.82 15.21 -13.78
N GLN A 30 -2.15 16.09 -12.83
CA GLN A 30 -1.22 17.12 -12.35
C GLN A 30 -0.13 16.51 -11.46
N ARG A 31 -0.51 15.56 -10.57
CA ARG A 31 0.45 14.85 -9.70
C ARG A 31 1.41 13.95 -10.48
N ALA A 32 0.91 13.26 -11.51
CA ALA A 32 1.76 12.46 -12.40
C ALA A 32 2.78 13.33 -13.16
N LYS A 33 2.38 14.55 -13.54
CA LYS A 33 3.24 15.51 -14.22
C LYS A 33 4.33 16.07 -13.29
N ASP A 34 3.97 16.44 -12.06
CA ASP A 34 4.91 16.94 -11.05
C ASP A 34 5.91 15.87 -10.59
N LEU A 35 5.48 14.59 -10.55
CA LEU A 35 6.37 13.46 -10.26
C LEU A 35 7.36 13.23 -11.40
N ASN A 36 6.90 13.28 -12.65
CA ASN A 36 7.75 13.07 -13.82
C ASN A 36 8.91 14.07 -13.91
N GLU A 37 8.68 15.32 -13.51
CA GLU A 37 9.75 16.34 -13.51
C GLU A 37 10.86 16.05 -12.49
N LYS A 38 10.55 15.27 -11.44
CA LYS A 38 11.45 14.92 -10.33
C LYS A 38 12.04 13.51 -10.43
N VAL A 39 11.61 12.70 -11.40
CA VAL A 39 12.17 11.37 -11.64
C VAL A 39 13.18 11.46 -12.78
N VAL A 40 14.40 10.98 -12.52
CA VAL A 40 15.49 10.93 -13.49
C VAL A 40 15.70 9.48 -13.91
N ILE A 41 15.43 9.18 -15.18
CA ILE A 41 15.62 7.85 -15.76
C ILE A 41 16.85 7.90 -16.65
N LYS A 42 17.81 7.00 -16.44
CA LYS A 42 19.06 6.95 -17.21
C LYS A 42 19.36 5.57 -17.75
N LEU A 43 19.74 5.50 -19.02
CA LEU A 43 20.26 4.31 -19.69
C LEU A 43 21.79 4.24 -19.55
N TYR A 44 22.26 3.08 -19.13
CA TYR A 44 23.64 2.67 -19.14
C TYR A 44 23.82 1.43 -20.00
N THR A 45 24.89 1.43 -20.76
CA THR A 45 25.38 0.31 -21.55
C THR A 45 26.89 0.20 -21.34
N ARG A 46 27.52 -0.83 -21.90
CA ARG A 46 28.99 -0.94 -21.89
C ARG A 46 29.69 0.24 -22.59
N HIS A 47 28.98 0.99 -23.43
CA HIS A 47 29.50 2.18 -24.10
C HIS A 47 29.44 3.46 -23.25
N ASN A 48 28.70 3.45 -22.15
CA ASN A 48 28.52 4.61 -21.28
C ASN A 48 28.30 4.21 -19.81
N THR A 49 29.24 3.45 -19.25
CA THR A 49 29.15 2.89 -17.89
C THR A 49 29.12 3.96 -16.79
N GLU A 50 29.81 5.09 -16.99
CA GLU A 50 29.89 6.19 -16.01
C GLU A 50 28.81 7.26 -16.21
N ASN A 51 28.55 7.65 -17.46
CA ASN A 51 27.66 8.76 -17.81
C ASN A 51 26.38 8.26 -18.50
N GLY A 52 25.31 8.08 -17.72
CA GLY A 52 24.02 7.59 -18.21
C GLY A 52 23.31 8.57 -19.15
N GLN A 53 22.68 8.05 -20.20
CA GLN A 53 21.86 8.83 -21.13
C GLN A 53 20.44 8.98 -20.58
N ARG A 54 19.95 10.21 -20.40
CA ARG A 54 18.60 10.46 -19.87
C ARG A 54 17.54 9.94 -20.84
N LEU A 55 16.56 9.21 -20.33
CA LEU A 55 15.39 8.76 -21.07
C LEU A 55 14.17 9.60 -20.69
N ASP A 56 13.32 9.87 -21.67
CA ASP A 56 12.02 10.50 -21.46
C ASP A 56 10.94 9.42 -21.64
N PRO A 57 10.22 9.03 -20.57
CA PRO A 57 9.20 8.01 -20.62
C PRO A 57 7.96 8.43 -21.41
N TYR A 58 7.89 9.62 -22.00
CA TYR A 58 6.80 10.08 -22.88
C TYR A 58 7.28 10.43 -24.29
N ASN A 59 8.58 10.34 -24.57
CA ASN A 59 9.15 10.69 -25.85
C ASN A 59 10.20 9.68 -26.32
N ALA A 60 9.75 8.68 -27.06
CA ALA A 60 10.56 7.57 -27.56
C ALA A 60 11.67 7.94 -28.57
N THR A 61 11.83 9.21 -28.97
CA THR A 61 12.96 9.64 -29.82
C THR A 61 14.32 9.34 -29.18
N PHE A 62 14.38 9.18 -27.85
CA PHE A 62 15.58 8.75 -27.16
C PHE A 62 16.09 7.38 -27.64
N LEU A 63 15.22 6.50 -28.16
CA LEU A 63 15.62 5.17 -28.62
C LEU A 63 16.54 5.24 -29.85
N GLU A 64 16.38 6.26 -30.70
CA GLU A 64 17.22 6.48 -31.88
C GLU A 64 18.50 7.23 -31.54
N SER A 65 18.46 8.10 -30.52
CA SER A 65 19.58 8.97 -30.13
C SER A 65 20.42 8.45 -28.96
N SER A 66 20.13 7.25 -28.45
CA SER A 66 20.83 6.63 -27.32
C SER A 66 21.58 5.36 -27.73
N ASN A 67 22.33 4.78 -26.80
CA ASN A 67 23.05 3.53 -26.98
C ASN A 67 22.12 2.29 -26.83
N PHE A 68 20.80 2.49 -26.80
CA PHE A 68 19.84 1.42 -26.58
C PHE A 68 19.91 0.37 -27.70
N ASN A 69 20.01 -0.91 -27.31
CA ASN A 69 20.06 -2.02 -28.25
C ASN A 69 18.91 -3.00 -27.98
N PRO A 70 17.88 -3.08 -28.82
CA PRO A 70 16.72 -3.94 -28.55
C PRO A 70 17.01 -5.43 -28.64
N LEU A 71 18.17 -5.82 -29.17
CA LEU A 71 18.59 -7.22 -29.28
C LEU A 71 19.21 -7.78 -28.00
N VAL A 72 19.46 -6.94 -26.99
CA VAL A 72 20.00 -7.38 -25.70
C VAL A 72 18.96 -7.24 -24.59
N PRO A 73 19.02 -8.10 -23.55
CA PRO A 73 18.07 -8.02 -22.46
C PRO A 73 18.09 -6.68 -21.73
N THR A 74 16.91 -6.22 -21.29
CA THR A 74 16.75 -4.92 -20.61
C THR A 74 16.50 -5.12 -19.12
N LYS A 75 17.22 -4.37 -18.27
CA LYS A 75 17.15 -4.41 -16.81
C LYS A 75 16.76 -3.03 -16.30
N ILE A 76 15.62 -2.91 -15.63
CA ILE A 76 15.19 -1.66 -14.98
C ILE A 76 15.42 -1.78 -13.48
N LEU A 77 16.22 -0.88 -12.91
CA LEU A 77 16.62 -0.84 -11.51
C LEU A 77 15.92 0.32 -10.79
N VAL A 78 15.24 0.04 -9.68
CA VAL A 78 14.57 1.04 -8.85
C VAL A 78 15.01 0.93 -7.40
N HIS A 79 15.55 2.02 -6.88
CA HIS A 79 16.04 2.09 -5.50
C HIS A 79 14.93 2.30 -4.48
N GLY A 80 15.25 2.12 -3.20
CA GLY A 80 14.37 2.33 -2.06
C GLY A 80 14.26 3.79 -1.59
N TRP A 81 13.59 3.99 -0.46
CA TRP A 81 13.43 5.28 0.19
C TRP A 81 14.75 5.89 0.68
N LEU A 82 14.92 7.21 0.57
CA LEU A 82 16.14 7.97 0.92
C LEU A 82 17.42 7.44 0.26
N SER A 83 17.24 6.69 -0.81
CA SER A 83 18.29 6.16 -1.68
C SER A 83 18.30 6.97 -2.98
N GLY A 84 19.27 6.73 -3.85
CA GLY A 84 19.40 7.45 -5.12
C GLY A 84 20.81 7.29 -5.66
N GLU A 85 21.05 7.63 -6.92
CA GLU A 85 22.36 7.46 -7.57
C GLU A 85 23.45 8.23 -6.81
N THR A 86 23.10 9.42 -6.31
CA THR A 86 24.01 10.30 -5.55
C THR A 86 23.93 10.10 -4.02
N LYS A 87 22.81 9.56 -3.51
CA LYS A 87 22.55 9.37 -2.07
C LYS A 87 23.01 8.00 -1.54
N SER A 88 22.97 6.96 -2.36
CA SER A 88 23.27 5.57 -1.98
C SER A 88 23.83 4.76 -3.15
N LYS A 89 24.95 4.06 -2.96
CA LYS A 89 25.59 3.32 -4.06
C LYS A 89 24.90 2.01 -4.47
N GLY A 90 23.82 1.59 -3.80
CA GLY A 90 23.18 0.28 -4.01
C GLY A 90 22.76 0.00 -5.46
N GLY A 91 21.99 0.90 -6.07
CA GLY A 91 21.61 0.76 -7.48
C GLY A 91 22.80 0.83 -8.44
N ALA A 92 23.79 1.67 -8.13
CA ALA A 92 24.99 1.83 -8.94
C ALA A 92 25.85 0.56 -8.97
N ILE A 93 26.09 -0.08 -7.82
CA ILE A 93 26.89 -1.31 -7.77
C ILE A 93 26.24 -2.47 -8.51
N VAL A 94 24.90 -2.60 -8.46
CA VAL A 94 24.19 -3.62 -9.24
C VAL A 94 24.29 -3.30 -10.74
N LYS A 95 24.12 -2.03 -11.12
CA LYS A 95 24.27 -1.59 -12.51
C LYS A 95 25.67 -1.92 -13.05
N ASP A 96 26.73 -1.61 -12.30
CA ASP A 96 28.11 -1.89 -12.69
C ASP A 96 28.33 -3.40 -12.86
N ALA A 97 27.91 -4.21 -11.88
CA ALA A 97 28.04 -5.66 -11.94
C ALA A 97 27.27 -6.27 -13.15
N LEU A 98 26.07 -5.76 -13.45
CA LEU A 98 25.29 -6.21 -14.60
C LEU A 98 26.02 -5.94 -15.93
N LEU A 99 26.58 -4.74 -16.09
CA LEU A 99 27.31 -4.34 -17.29
C LEU A 99 28.64 -5.10 -17.43
N GLU A 100 29.25 -5.49 -16.32
CA GLU A 100 30.45 -6.32 -16.30
C GLU A 100 30.17 -7.73 -16.80
N VAL A 101 29.12 -8.39 -16.28
CA VAL A 101 28.85 -9.80 -16.59
C VAL A 101 28.24 -10.05 -17.98
N SER A 102 27.47 -9.11 -18.54
CA SER A 102 26.89 -9.28 -19.88
C SER A 102 26.59 -7.96 -20.58
N ASP A 103 26.22 -8.05 -21.85
CA ASP A 103 25.73 -6.90 -22.61
C ASP A 103 24.23 -6.73 -22.33
N TYR A 104 23.87 -5.63 -21.67
CA TYR A 104 22.51 -5.32 -21.26
C TYR A 104 22.20 -3.84 -21.51
N ASN A 105 20.92 -3.56 -21.75
CA ASN A 105 20.40 -2.22 -21.49
C ASN A 105 20.09 -2.13 -19.99
N VAL A 106 20.84 -1.32 -19.24
CA VAL A 106 20.59 -1.13 -17.81
C VAL A 106 20.01 0.25 -17.58
N ILE A 107 18.75 0.31 -17.19
CA ILE A 107 18.01 1.55 -16.94
C ILE A 107 17.91 1.75 -15.42
N LEU A 108 18.48 2.83 -14.91
CA LEU A 108 18.38 3.21 -13.50
C LEU A 108 17.33 4.30 -13.35
N VAL A 109 16.34 4.06 -12.49
CA VAL A 109 15.28 5.01 -12.15
C VAL A 109 15.62 5.66 -10.82
N ASP A 110 16.06 6.92 -10.88
CA ASP A 110 16.32 7.75 -9.72
C ASP A 110 15.09 8.61 -9.42
N TRP A 111 14.41 8.30 -8.33
CA TRP A 111 13.25 9.07 -7.85
C TRP A 111 13.59 9.87 -6.60
N SER A 112 14.87 10.09 -6.32
CA SER A 112 15.35 10.69 -5.07
C SER A 112 15.02 12.18 -4.90
N GLU A 113 14.65 12.91 -5.97
CA GLU A 113 14.11 14.28 -5.85
C GLU A 113 12.59 14.28 -5.60
N ALA A 114 11.92 13.18 -5.91
CA ALA A 114 10.52 12.92 -5.57
C ALA A 114 10.36 12.24 -4.21
N ASP A 115 11.41 11.60 -3.72
CA ASP A 115 11.46 11.08 -2.36
C ASP A 115 11.39 12.22 -1.35
N SER A 116 10.81 11.92 -0.19
CA SER A 116 10.74 12.88 0.91
C SER A 116 11.16 12.19 2.18
N ILE A 117 11.62 12.93 3.19
CA ILE A 117 11.82 12.36 4.53
C ILE A 117 10.50 11.82 5.13
N ASN A 118 9.36 12.02 4.48
CA ASN A 118 8.12 11.35 4.81
C ASN A 118 8.04 10.00 4.06
N TYR A 119 8.20 8.91 4.81
CA TYR A 119 8.10 7.54 4.28
C TYR A 119 6.73 7.26 3.69
N VAL A 120 5.64 7.69 4.35
CA VAL A 120 4.25 7.46 3.92
C VAL A 120 3.98 8.20 2.61
N GLY A 121 4.38 9.46 2.52
CA GLY A 121 4.29 10.24 1.29
C GLY A 121 5.06 9.59 0.14
N SER A 122 6.22 9.00 0.43
CA SER A 122 7.00 8.23 -0.55
C SER A 122 6.28 6.92 -0.95
N ARG A 123 5.69 6.21 0.01
CA ARG A 123 4.89 4.99 -0.22
C ARG A 123 3.68 5.24 -1.12
N LEU A 124 2.92 6.31 -0.85
CA LEU A 124 1.71 6.64 -1.62
C LEU A 124 2.02 6.98 -3.09
N GLN A 125 3.25 7.37 -3.40
CA GLN A 125 3.69 7.66 -4.77
C GLN A 125 4.14 6.41 -5.54
N MET A 126 4.25 5.24 -4.90
CA MET A 126 4.75 4.02 -5.55
C MET A 126 3.86 3.52 -6.69
N SER A 127 2.54 3.77 -6.61
CA SER A 127 1.62 3.47 -7.72
C SER A 127 1.91 4.35 -8.92
N THR A 128 2.02 5.66 -8.73
CA THR A 128 2.35 6.63 -9.80
C THR A 128 3.74 6.38 -10.40
N LEU A 129 4.73 6.06 -9.56
CA LEU A 129 6.07 5.68 -10.04
C LEU A 129 6.03 4.37 -10.84
N GLY A 130 5.24 3.39 -10.38
CA GLY A 130 5.02 2.14 -11.10
C GLY A 130 4.34 2.36 -12.46
N GLU A 131 3.32 3.23 -12.53
CA GLU A 131 2.66 3.60 -13.78
C GLU A 131 3.65 4.21 -14.78
N LEU A 132 4.48 5.16 -14.33
CA LEU A 132 5.55 5.77 -15.14
C LEU A 132 6.49 4.73 -15.74
N ILE A 133 6.88 3.73 -14.94
CA ILE A 133 7.80 2.67 -15.36
C ILE A 133 7.11 1.67 -16.29
N GLY A 134 5.81 1.40 -16.06
CA GLY A 134 4.98 0.63 -16.98
C GLY A 134 4.85 1.29 -18.35
N ASP A 135 4.62 2.60 -18.39
CA ASP A 135 4.54 3.39 -19.63
C ASP A 135 5.89 3.42 -20.37
N LEU A 136 7.00 3.59 -19.64
CA LEU A 136 8.35 3.44 -20.23
C LEU A 136 8.54 2.06 -20.84
N ALA A 137 8.25 0.99 -20.09
CA ALA A 137 8.40 -0.38 -20.57
C ALA A 137 7.53 -0.66 -21.80
N GLN A 138 6.33 -0.08 -21.85
CA GLN A 138 5.46 -0.16 -23.03
C GLN A 138 6.10 0.53 -24.25
N GLN A 139 6.78 1.67 -24.10
CA GLN A 139 7.49 2.30 -25.22
C GLN A 139 8.70 1.50 -25.68
N LEU A 140 9.48 0.93 -24.75
CA LEU A 140 10.59 0.03 -25.10
C LEU A 140 10.10 -1.17 -25.91
N TYR A 141 8.92 -1.70 -25.62
CA TYR A 141 8.29 -2.78 -26.39
C TYR A 141 7.76 -2.28 -27.74
N MET A 142 6.89 -1.27 -27.74
CA MET A 142 6.15 -0.83 -28.93
C MET A 142 7.06 -0.17 -29.99
N ILE A 143 8.09 0.55 -29.55
CA ILE A 143 8.95 1.36 -30.43
C ILE A 143 10.37 0.79 -30.43
N GLY A 144 10.90 0.41 -29.28
CA GLY A 144 12.23 -0.20 -29.18
C GLY A 144 12.26 -1.62 -29.75
N GLY A 145 11.16 -2.38 -29.65
CA GLY A 145 11.08 -3.75 -30.14
C GLY A 145 11.68 -4.80 -29.20
N ILE A 146 11.75 -4.53 -27.90
CA ILE A 146 12.14 -5.57 -26.91
C ILE A 146 11.04 -6.63 -26.78
N ASP A 147 11.41 -7.85 -26.38
CA ASP A 147 10.46 -8.82 -25.83
C ASP A 147 10.31 -8.61 -24.31
N PHE A 148 9.07 -8.61 -23.80
CA PHE A 148 8.84 -8.54 -22.37
C PHE A 148 9.42 -9.74 -21.62
N SER A 149 9.61 -10.91 -22.24
CA SER A 149 10.29 -12.04 -21.60
C SER A 149 11.74 -11.73 -21.19
N ASP A 150 12.38 -10.78 -21.89
CA ASP A 150 13.77 -10.35 -21.64
C ASP A 150 13.87 -9.10 -20.75
N LEU A 151 12.71 -8.51 -20.40
CA LEU A 151 12.61 -7.41 -19.45
C LEU A 151 12.67 -7.93 -18.01
N HIS A 152 13.68 -7.49 -17.26
CA HIS A 152 13.73 -7.70 -15.82
C HIS A 152 13.55 -6.38 -15.06
N LEU A 153 12.61 -6.38 -14.14
CA LEU A 153 12.40 -5.34 -13.15
C LEU A 153 13.14 -5.72 -11.87
N ILE A 154 14.01 -4.86 -11.36
CA ILE A 154 14.80 -5.09 -10.14
C ILE A 154 14.52 -3.93 -9.18
N GLY A 155 13.89 -4.21 -8.05
CA GLY A 155 13.48 -3.19 -7.09
C GLY A 155 13.98 -3.49 -5.68
N HIS A 156 14.42 -2.46 -4.95
CA HIS A 156 14.79 -2.57 -3.54
C HIS A 156 13.82 -1.82 -2.64
N SER A 157 13.43 -2.38 -1.49
CA SER A 157 12.58 -1.69 -0.52
C SER A 157 11.29 -1.15 -1.19
N LEU A 158 10.98 0.15 -1.08
CA LEU A 158 9.86 0.78 -1.81
C LEU A 158 9.91 0.56 -3.34
N GLY A 159 11.11 0.56 -3.93
CA GLY A 159 11.30 0.29 -5.35
C GLY A 159 10.80 -1.09 -5.79
N ALA A 160 10.82 -2.09 -4.91
CA ALA A 160 10.25 -3.41 -5.20
C ALA A 160 8.73 -3.35 -5.41
N HIS A 161 8.02 -2.50 -4.64
CA HIS A 161 6.58 -2.32 -4.81
C HIS A 161 6.24 -1.50 -6.06
N ALA A 162 7.05 -0.50 -6.40
CA ALA A 162 6.93 0.21 -7.68
C ALA A 162 7.01 -0.76 -8.88
N MET A 163 7.85 -1.81 -8.81
CA MET A 163 7.91 -2.86 -9.84
C MET A 163 6.64 -3.69 -9.93
N GLY A 164 5.98 -3.97 -8.79
CA GLY A 164 4.68 -4.62 -8.78
C GLY A 164 3.62 -3.80 -9.51
N PHE A 165 3.53 -2.50 -9.20
CA PHE A 165 2.64 -1.58 -9.90
C PHE A 165 2.97 -1.45 -11.39
N ALA A 166 4.24 -1.43 -11.78
CA ALA A 166 4.65 -1.41 -13.18
C ALA A 166 4.18 -2.68 -13.93
N GLY A 167 4.36 -3.86 -13.31
CA GLY A 167 3.87 -5.13 -13.84
C GLY A 167 2.34 -5.16 -14.04
N ARG A 168 1.58 -4.62 -13.08
CA ARG A 168 0.12 -4.47 -13.19
C ARG A 168 -0.29 -3.51 -14.30
N THR A 169 0.39 -2.37 -14.40
CA THR A 169 0.14 -1.37 -15.45
C THR A 169 0.27 -1.99 -16.84
N LEU A 170 1.32 -2.78 -17.06
CA LEU A 170 1.52 -3.52 -18.31
C LEU A 170 0.41 -4.56 -18.54
N GLY A 171 0.02 -5.31 -17.49
CA GLY A 171 -1.05 -6.30 -17.56
C GLY A 171 -2.44 -5.71 -17.86
N LEU A 172 -2.73 -4.51 -17.34
CA LEU A 172 -3.94 -3.73 -17.62
C LEU A 172 -3.93 -3.08 -19.01
N GLY A 173 -2.77 -2.99 -19.66
CA GLY A 173 -2.60 -2.50 -21.04
C GLY A 173 -3.45 -3.22 -22.09
N LYS A 174 -3.92 -4.44 -21.80
CA LYS A 174 -4.98 -5.14 -22.57
C LYS A 174 -6.30 -4.34 -22.67
N LEU A 175 -6.63 -3.51 -21.66
CA LEU A 175 -7.86 -2.70 -21.64
C LEU A 175 -7.69 -1.36 -22.39
N LYS A 176 -6.49 -0.75 -22.40
CA LYS A 176 -6.25 0.52 -23.12
C LYS A 176 -6.23 0.33 -24.65
N GLN A 177 -5.82 -0.83 -25.18
CA GLN A 177 -5.90 -1.13 -26.61
C GLN A 177 -7.33 -1.26 -27.16
N GLY A 178 -8.34 -1.44 -26.29
CA GLY A 178 -9.76 -1.43 -26.69
C GLY A 178 -10.35 -0.04 -26.93
N ARG A 179 -9.60 1.05 -26.69
CA ARG A 179 -10.11 2.43 -26.76
C ARG A 179 -9.13 3.37 -27.47
N ILE A 180 -8.63 2.97 -28.65
CA ILE A 180 -7.95 3.89 -29.57
C ILE A 180 -8.90 4.24 -30.72
N THR A 181 -9.82 5.16 -30.45
CA THR A 181 -10.30 6.16 -31.42
C THR A 181 -10.60 7.44 -30.65
N GLY A 182 -9.74 8.46 -30.79
CA GLY A 182 -9.97 9.79 -30.19
C GLY A 182 -8.69 10.58 -29.95
N SER A 183 -8.25 11.29 -30.98
CA SER A 183 -7.13 12.25 -31.08
C SER A 183 -7.03 13.33 -30.00
N SER A 184 -5.81 13.73 -29.63
CA SER A 184 -5.52 15.02 -28.99
C SER A 184 -4.92 16.04 -29.99
N LEU A 185 -5.70 17.10 -30.24
CA LEU A 185 -5.29 18.50 -30.45
C LEU A 185 -4.42 18.89 -31.66
N GLU A 186 -5.06 19.04 -32.82
CA GLU A 186 -4.82 20.17 -33.75
C GLU A 186 -6.07 20.40 -34.62
N THR A 187 -7.11 21.04 -34.07
CA THR A 187 -8.11 21.83 -34.83
C THR A 187 -8.95 22.63 -33.83
N ALA A 188 -8.46 23.80 -33.44
CA ALA A 188 -9.27 24.83 -32.81
C ALA A 188 -9.32 26.03 -33.77
N ASN A 189 -10.33 26.02 -34.65
CA ASN A 189 -10.96 27.20 -35.25
C ASN A 189 -12.07 26.74 -36.18
N TYR A 190 -13.25 26.44 -35.64
CA TYR A 190 -14.55 26.86 -36.18
C TYR A 190 -15.67 26.37 -35.25
N PHE A 191 -16.69 27.21 -35.09
CA PHE A 191 -17.96 27.03 -34.37
C PHE A 191 -18.02 27.45 -32.89
N GLN A 192 -18.41 28.73 -32.74
CA GLN A 192 -19.16 29.22 -31.60
C GLN A 192 -20.62 28.71 -31.62
N THR A 193 -21.19 28.66 -30.41
CA THR A 193 -22.61 28.74 -30.01
C THR A 193 -23.44 27.44 -29.83
N SER A 194 -23.54 27.05 -28.55
CA SER A 194 -24.81 26.95 -27.77
C SER A 194 -25.61 25.63 -27.72
N PRO A 195 -26.35 25.40 -26.60
CA PRO A 195 -26.29 24.13 -25.84
C PRO A 195 -27.66 23.40 -25.67
N GLY A 196 -27.65 22.13 -25.25
CA GLY A 196 -28.87 21.46 -24.80
C GLY A 196 -28.79 19.98 -24.38
N ARG A 197 -28.72 19.76 -23.07
CA ARG A 197 -29.44 18.76 -22.22
C ARG A 197 -29.42 17.25 -22.55
N ALA A 198 -28.79 16.53 -21.60
CA ALA A 198 -29.39 15.54 -20.68
C ALA A 198 -30.47 14.58 -21.19
N ALA A 199 -30.19 13.28 -21.10
CA ALA A 199 -31.19 12.21 -21.18
C ALA A 199 -31.37 11.55 -19.80
N LEU A 200 -32.63 11.44 -19.36
CA LEU A 200 -33.12 10.52 -18.33
C LEU A 200 -34.19 9.62 -18.98
N VAL A 201 -33.86 8.33 -19.13
CA VAL A 201 -34.59 7.06 -18.90
C VAL A 201 -36.12 7.14 -18.65
N PRO A 202 -36.96 6.12 -18.97
CA PRO A 202 -37.16 5.31 -20.20
C PRO A 202 -38.67 5.16 -20.55
N ASP A 203 -39.06 4.41 -21.59
CA ASP A 203 -40.10 3.36 -21.45
C ASP A 203 -40.36 2.60 -22.76
N ASN A 204 -40.71 1.33 -22.57
CA ASN A 204 -40.69 0.28 -23.56
C ASN A 204 -42.00 0.18 -24.36
N ALA A 205 -41.84 -0.16 -25.64
CA ALA A 205 -42.69 -1.02 -26.48
C ALA A 205 -44.23 -0.83 -26.48
N TRP A 206 -44.77 -0.54 -27.66
CA TRP A 206 -46.08 -1.07 -28.07
C TRP A 206 -46.09 -1.33 -29.59
N GLU A 207 -46.51 -2.54 -29.97
CA GLU A 207 -46.81 -2.96 -31.33
C GLU A 207 -48.19 -2.46 -31.80
N ALA A 208 -48.37 -2.52 -33.13
CA ALA A 208 -49.62 -2.79 -33.85
C ALA A 208 -50.56 -1.63 -34.28
N ALA A 209 -50.62 -1.50 -35.62
CA ALA A 209 -51.81 -1.60 -36.46
C ALA A 209 -52.91 -0.50 -36.48
N LEU A 210 -53.04 0.08 -37.70
CA LEU A 210 -54.27 0.34 -38.49
C LEU A 210 -55.42 1.20 -37.89
N PHE A 211 -55.66 2.41 -38.43
CA PHE A 211 -56.57 2.70 -39.58
C PHE A 211 -56.81 4.23 -39.74
N GLN A 212 -56.65 4.72 -40.98
CA GLN A 212 -57.33 5.80 -41.74
C GLN A 212 -57.99 7.01 -41.00
N THR A 213 -58.00 8.24 -41.57
CA THR A 213 -58.83 8.57 -42.75
C THR A 213 -58.55 9.98 -43.33
N LEU A 214 -58.17 10.00 -44.62
CA LEU A 214 -58.44 10.97 -45.72
C LEU A 214 -58.00 12.46 -45.58
N ARG A 215 -57.45 13.14 -46.61
CA ARG A 215 -57.94 13.21 -48.00
C ARG A 215 -56.95 13.92 -48.98
N GLY A 216 -56.57 13.24 -50.07
CA GLY A 216 -56.41 13.77 -51.46
C GLY A 216 -55.06 14.37 -51.88
N LYS A 217 -54.53 14.20 -53.12
CA LYS A 217 -54.97 13.51 -54.34
C LYS A 217 -53.73 13.34 -55.29
N GLU A 218 -53.70 12.19 -55.97
CA GLU A 218 -53.31 11.92 -57.38
C GLU A 218 -51.88 12.17 -57.92
N LEU A 219 -51.23 11.03 -58.25
CA LEU A 219 -50.18 10.71 -59.25
C LEU A 219 -50.55 11.19 -60.69
N PRO A 220 -49.67 11.22 -61.74
CA PRO A 220 -48.74 10.12 -62.11
C PRO A 220 -47.44 10.40 -62.91
N PHE A 221 -46.64 9.32 -63.05
CA PHE A 221 -45.55 9.02 -64.00
C PHE A 221 -45.91 9.30 -65.49
N PRO A 222 -44.94 9.48 -66.44
CA PRO A 222 -44.21 8.35 -67.03
C PRO A 222 -42.76 8.58 -67.53
N ALA A 223 -42.15 7.45 -67.90
CA ALA A 223 -40.81 7.20 -68.43
C ALA A 223 -40.49 7.83 -69.81
N SER A 224 -39.20 7.96 -70.14
CA SER A 224 -38.49 7.20 -71.20
C SER A 224 -37.28 7.90 -71.85
N ARG A 225 -36.19 7.11 -71.97
CA ARG A 225 -35.22 6.95 -73.09
C ARG A 225 -34.38 8.11 -73.68
N LEU A 226 -33.15 7.69 -74.03
CA LEU A 226 -32.29 8.02 -75.19
C LEU A 226 -31.48 9.33 -75.15
N GLY A 227 -30.15 9.16 -75.01
CA GLY A 227 -29.16 9.64 -75.99
C GLY A 227 -28.66 11.04 -75.62
N SER A 228 -27.44 11.51 -75.87
CA SER A 228 -26.31 11.07 -76.66
C SER A 228 -25.15 12.05 -76.39
N ARG A 229 -23.94 11.62 -76.76
CA ARG A 229 -22.67 12.37 -76.94
C ARG A 229 -22.74 13.87 -77.29
N GLY A 230 -21.67 14.57 -76.88
CA GLY A 230 -21.11 15.81 -77.48
C GLY A 230 -20.64 16.77 -76.39
N GLN A 231 -19.36 16.81 -75.99
CA GLN A 231 -18.26 17.63 -76.57
C GLN A 231 -18.70 18.96 -77.20
N VAL A 232 -18.12 20.07 -76.72
CA VAL A 232 -17.35 21.10 -77.48
C VAL A 232 -17.24 22.42 -76.68
N GLU A 233 -15.99 22.87 -76.47
CA GLU A 233 -15.37 24.23 -76.54
C GLU A 233 -16.06 25.47 -75.94
N GLU A 234 -15.40 26.20 -75.02
CA GLU A 234 -14.45 27.34 -75.17
C GLU A 234 -15.10 28.73 -75.05
N SER A 235 -14.25 29.70 -74.67
CA SER A 235 -14.44 31.15 -74.50
C SER A 235 -15.05 31.55 -73.14
N GLY A 236 -14.43 32.37 -72.30
CA GLY A 236 -13.42 33.41 -72.52
C GLY A 236 -14.03 34.74 -72.07
N LYS A 237 -13.41 35.41 -71.08
CA LYS A 237 -13.36 36.88 -70.85
C LYS A 237 -13.11 37.23 -69.37
N GLU A 238 -11.93 37.80 -69.12
CA GLU A 238 -11.67 38.91 -68.17
C GLU A 238 -12.47 40.18 -68.58
N PRO A 239 -12.57 41.29 -67.80
CA PRO A 239 -11.61 41.80 -66.78
C PRO A 239 -12.25 42.51 -65.54
N LEU A 240 -11.43 42.96 -64.59
CA LEU A 240 -11.29 44.39 -64.22
C LEU A 240 -10.45 44.60 -62.95
N ALA A 241 -9.60 45.63 -63.03
CA ALA A 241 -8.51 45.99 -62.12
C ALA A 241 -8.85 47.19 -61.22
N HIS A 242 -8.18 47.27 -60.06
CA HIS A 242 -7.74 48.48 -59.32
C HIS A 242 -6.74 47.97 -58.25
N GLY A 243 -5.54 48.48 -57.96
CA GLY A 243 -4.78 49.67 -58.36
C GLY A 243 -3.96 50.18 -57.15
N PHE A 244 -2.63 49.88 -57.15
CA PHE A 244 -1.48 50.53 -56.46
C PHE A 244 -1.25 50.43 -54.93
N PRO A 245 -0.02 50.70 -54.43
CA PRO A 245 1.38 50.49 -54.92
C PRO A 245 2.19 49.63 -53.89
N GLY A 246 3.40 49.10 -54.06
CA GLY A 246 4.54 49.32 -54.93
C GLY A 246 5.80 49.48 -54.05
N GLU A 247 6.65 48.45 -53.94
CA GLU A 247 8.10 48.56 -53.66
C GLU A 247 8.77 47.22 -53.95
N GLY A 248 9.77 47.22 -54.83
CA GLY A 248 10.50 46.04 -55.26
C GLY A 248 11.75 45.80 -54.42
N LEU A 249 12.12 44.52 -54.27
CA LEU A 249 13.46 44.08 -53.89
C LEU A 249 13.82 42.82 -54.69
N GLU A 250 15.04 42.85 -55.21
CA GLU A 250 15.65 41.90 -56.15
C GLU A 250 15.74 40.48 -55.58
N THR A 251 15.54 39.49 -56.45
CA THR A 251 15.70 38.06 -56.16
C THR A 251 17.17 37.67 -56.15
N ASP A 252 17.68 37.20 -55.01
CA ASP A 252 18.97 36.52 -54.93
C ASP A 252 18.82 35.06 -55.39
N SER A 253 19.55 34.69 -56.44
CA SER A 253 19.50 33.38 -57.12
C SER A 253 20.22 32.25 -56.36
N SER A 254 20.63 32.49 -55.11
CA SER A 254 21.37 31.55 -54.27
C SER A 254 20.46 30.58 -53.49
N GLU A 255 19.25 30.99 -53.09
CA GLU A 255 18.35 30.16 -52.25
C GLU A 255 17.58 29.08 -53.03
N MET A 256 17.30 29.32 -54.32
CA MET A 256 16.50 28.38 -55.13
C MET A 256 17.30 27.14 -55.56
N LYS A 257 18.64 27.23 -55.55
CA LYS A 257 19.53 26.10 -55.84
C LYS A 257 19.62 25.14 -54.65
N THR A 258 19.66 25.67 -53.43
CA THR A 258 19.68 24.91 -52.17
C THR A 258 18.39 24.09 -51.96
N TRP A 259 17.25 24.60 -52.43
CA TRP A 259 15.96 23.91 -52.36
C TRP A 259 15.80 22.78 -53.38
N LEU A 260 16.40 22.91 -54.56
CA LEU A 260 16.35 21.88 -55.61
C LEU A 260 17.29 20.70 -55.30
N ASP A 261 18.41 20.94 -54.62
CA ASP A 261 19.36 19.88 -54.21
C ASP A 261 18.89 19.07 -52.99
N ALA A 262 17.99 19.61 -52.15
CA ALA A 262 17.45 18.93 -50.95
C ALA A 262 16.25 18.00 -51.23
N ARG A 263 15.59 18.16 -52.39
CA ARG A 263 14.36 17.44 -52.75
C ARG A 263 14.52 15.92 -52.91
N PRO A 264 15.63 15.39 -53.50
CA PRO A 264 15.86 13.96 -53.59
C PRO A 264 16.10 13.28 -52.23
N GLN A 265 16.69 14.00 -51.26
CA GLN A 265 17.00 13.45 -49.94
C GLN A 265 15.76 13.37 -49.02
N LEU A 266 14.86 14.35 -49.09
CA LEU A 266 13.58 14.29 -48.37
C LEU A 266 12.65 13.18 -48.90
N THR A 267 12.69 12.88 -50.21
CA THR A 267 11.92 11.78 -50.80
C THR A 267 12.47 10.40 -50.45
N ALA A 268 13.80 10.25 -50.32
CA ALA A 268 14.43 8.98 -49.95
C ALA A 268 14.14 8.61 -48.47
N SER A 269 14.19 9.58 -47.57
CA SER A 269 13.87 9.37 -46.14
C SER A 269 12.39 9.04 -45.91
N ALA A 270 11.48 9.70 -46.63
CA ALA A 270 10.05 9.38 -46.56
C ALA A 270 9.74 8.00 -47.16
N GLN A 271 10.42 7.61 -48.24
CA GLN A 271 10.27 6.27 -48.83
C GLN A 271 10.84 5.17 -47.92
N LEU A 272 11.95 5.44 -47.20
CA LEU A 272 12.51 4.51 -46.23
C LEU A 272 11.58 4.31 -45.03
N GLN A 273 11.00 5.39 -44.50
CA GLN A 273 9.98 5.31 -43.44
C GLN A 273 8.74 4.54 -43.89
N GLN A 274 8.29 4.75 -45.13
CA GLN A 274 7.14 4.04 -45.67
C GLN A 274 7.44 2.54 -45.91
N GLN A 275 8.66 2.20 -46.33
CA GLN A 275 9.14 0.82 -46.41
C GLN A 275 9.26 0.15 -45.04
N GLN A 276 9.74 0.86 -44.02
CA GLN A 276 9.83 0.36 -42.66
C GLN A 276 8.44 0.12 -42.05
N GLN A 277 7.48 1.03 -42.27
CA GLN A 277 6.08 0.83 -41.86
C GLN A 277 5.44 -0.36 -42.57
N GLN A 278 5.70 -0.55 -43.87
CA GLN A 278 5.20 -1.72 -44.60
C GLN A 278 5.84 -3.03 -44.15
N GLN A 279 7.14 -3.04 -43.82
CA GLN A 279 7.81 -4.20 -43.22
C GLN A 279 7.26 -4.52 -41.83
N GLN A 280 6.98 -3.52 -40.99
CA GLN A 280 6.34 -3.72 -39.68
C GLN A 280 4.92 -4.28 -39.82
N GLN A 281 4.12 -3.77 -40.75
CA GLN A 281 2.77 -4.30 -41.00
C GLN A 281 2.81 -5.74 -41.54
N GLN A 282 3.78 -6.06 -42.41
CA GLN A 282 3.98 -7.42 -42.89
C GLN A 282 4.45 -8.37 -41.78
N GLN A 283 5.34 -7.94 -40.90
CA GLN A 283 5.76 -8.72 -39.73
C GLN A 283 4.60 -8.96 -38.75
N GLN A 284 3.74 -7.95 -38.50
CA GLN A 284 2.54 -8.11 -37.68
C GLN A 284 1.53 -9.09 -38.29
N GLN A 285 1.30 -9.03 -39.60
CA GLN A 285 0.40 -9.97 -40.29
C GLN A 285 1.00 -11.40 -40.37
N GLN A 286 2.32 -11.51 -40.48
CA GLN A 286 3.03 -12.79 -40.48
C GLN A 286 3.04 -13.43 -39.08
N GLN A 287 3.10 -12.63 -38.00
CA GLN A 287 2.95 -13.11 -36.62
C GLN A 287 1.52 -13.54 -36.29
N GLN A 288 0.50 -12.86 -36.82
CA GLN A 288 -0.92 -13.25 -36.65
C GLN A 288 -1.28 -14.54 -37.38
N SER A 289 -0.57 -14.89 -38.47
CA SER A 289 -0.83 -16.11 -39.25
C SER A 289 -0.07 -17.35 -38.76
N LEU A 290 0.88 -17.20 -37.82
CA LEU A 290 1.71 -18.30 -37.29
C LEU A 290 1.22 -18.90 -35.95
N GLY A 291 0.06 -18.47 -35.42
CA GLY A 291 -0.59 -19.17 -34.31
C GLY A 291 0.18 -19.18 -32.97
N PHE A 292 1.06 -18.21 -32.72
CA PHE A 292 1.69 -18.05 -31.40
C PHE A 292 0.65 -17.58 -30.37
N PRO A 293 0.61 -18.15 -29.15
CA PRO A 293 -0.31 -17.70 -28.11
C PRO A 293 0.02 -16.26 -27.75
N SER A 294 -1.02 -15.43 -27.57
CA SER A 294 -0.92 -14.03 -27.14
C SER A 294 0.12 -13.87 -26.01
N GLY A 295 1.27 -13.27 -26.32
CA GLY A 295 2.36 -13.06 -25.37
C GLY A 295 1.86 -12.38 -24.09
N SER A 296 2.38 -12.80 -22.94
CA SER A 296 2.04 -12.16 -21.67
C SER A 296 2.53 -10.71 -21.68
N TRP A 297 1.62 -9.75 -21.51
CA TRP A 297 1.92 -8.32 -21.29
C TRP A 297 2.50 -8.05 -19.89
N LYS A 298 3.41 -8.93 -19.44
CA LYS A 298 4.04 -8.85 -18.13
C LYS A 298 5.55 -8.92 -18.33
N PRO A 299 6.33 -8.20 -17.50
CA PRO A 299 7.77 -8.39 -17.46
C PRO A 299 8.10 -9.87 -17.26
N GLY A 300 9.17 -10.35 -17.89
CA GLY A 300 9.63 -11.72 -17.73
C GLY A 300 10.00 -12.01 -16.28
N VAL A 301 10.61 -11.03 -15.60
CA VAL A 301 11.00 -11.14 -14.18
C VAL A 301 10.76 -9.86 -13.40
N ALA A 302 10.30 -10.01 -12.16
CA ALA A 302 10.52 -9.03 -11.10
C ALA A 302 11.41 -9.64 -10.00
N LEU A 303 12.55 -9.02 -9.72
CA LEU A 303 13.47 -9.38 -8.64
C LEU A 303 13.37 -8.32 -7.54
N ALA A 304 12.90 -8.72 -6.36
CA ALA A 304 12.74 -7.84 -5.22
C ALA A 304 13.83 -8.06 -4.19
N LEU A 305 14.61 -7.02 -3.92
CA LEU A 305 15.64 -6.98 -2.90
C LEU A 305 15.02 -6.37 -1.64
N ASP A 306 14.74 -7.20 -0.65
CA ASP A 306 14.17 -6.82 0.64
C ASP A 306 12.99 -5.82 0.49
N PRO A 307 11.89 -6.22 -0.18
CA PRO A 307 10.72 -5.36 -0.35
C PRO A 307 10.28 -4.77 0.99
N ALA A 308 9.78 -3.55 1.02
CA ALA A 308 9.51 -2.88 2.28
C ALA A 308 8.32 -3.53 3.03
N GLY A 309 8.48 -3.75 4.33
CA GLY A 309 7.41 -4.26 5.20
C GLY A 309 6.36 -3.18 5.53
N PRO A 310 6.77 -2.05 6.15
CA PRO A 310 5.85 -1.03 6.63
C PRO A 310 4.87 -0.54 5.56
N LEU A 311 3.57 -0.58 5.87
CA LEU A 311 2.43 -0.16 5.04
C LEU A 311 2.11 -1.06 3.82
N PHE A 312 2.64 -2.29 3.78
CA PHE A 312 2.39 -3.24 2.69
C PHE A 312 1.85 -4.61 3.14
N TRP A 313 1.69 -4.86 4.45
CA TRP A 313 1.53 -6.20 5.05
C TRP A 313 0.36 -7.08 4.59
N ASP A 314 -0.77 -6.50 4.18
CA ASP A 314 -2.02 -7.26 4.08
C ASP A 314 -2.66 -7.25 2.68
N ASP A 315 -2.58 -6.15 1.92
CA ASP A 315 -3.25 -6.04 0.62
C ASP A 315 -2.29 -6.22 -0.58
N PRO A 316 -2.42 -7.31 -1.37
CA PRO A 316 -1.63 -7.52 -2.58
C PRO A 316 -1.76 -6.38 -3.60
N ALA A 317 -2.90 -5.69 -3.67
CA ALA A 317 -3.15 -4.62 -4.64
C ALA A 317 -2.20 -3.43 -4.46
N VAL A 318 -1.69 -3.22 -3.24
CA VAL A 318 -0.81 -2.09 -2.91
C VAL A 318 0.66 -2.48 -2.80
N ARG A 319 1.03 -3.76 -2.92
CA ARG A 319 2.43 -4.23 -2.81
C ARG A 319 2.86 -5.04 -4.03
N LEU A 320 4.07 -5.61 -4.00
CA LEU A 320 4.50 -6.57 -5.01
C LEU A 320 3.82 -7.92 -4.74
N ASP A 321 3.41 -8.61 -5.80
CA ASP A 321 2.81 -9.93 -5.77
C ASP A 321 3.34 -10.82 -6.90
N LYS A 322 3.34 -12.14 -6.70
CA LYS A 322 3.73 -13.12 -7.72
C LYS A 322 3.02 -12.94 -9.05
N SER A 323 1.81 -12.38 -9.06
CA SER A 323 1.05 -12.13 -10.29
C SER A 323 1.58 -10.96 -11.13
N ASP A 324 2.51 -10.14 -10.63
CA ASP A 324 2.94 -8.91 -11.32
C ASP A 324 3.95 -9.15 -12.46
N ALA A 325 4.60 -10.32 -12.51
CA ALA A 325 5.54 -10.69 -13.58
C ALA A 325 5.38 -12.16 -13.98
N GLY A 326 6.00 -12.57 -15.09
CA GLY A 326 6.08 -13.98 -15.49
C GLY A 326 6.79 -14.86 -14.46
N PHE A 327 7.74 -14.27 -13.73
CA PHE A 327 8.39 -14.86 -12.57
C PHE A 327 8.73 -13.76 -11.56
N VAL A 328 8.52 -14.02 -10.28
CA VAL A 328 8.79 -13.06 -9.20
C VAL A 328 9.69 -13.75 -8.20
N GLU A 329 10.86 -13.18 -8.00
CA GLU A 329 11.85 -13.65 -7.04
C GLU A 329 12.05 -12.59 -5.96
N VAL A 330 12.11 -13.02 -4.70
CA VAL A 330 12.27 -12.12 -3.56
C VAL A 330 13.44 -12.58 -2.72
N ILE A 331 14.30 -11.65 -2.31
CA ILE A 331 15.42 -11.88 -1.40
C ILE A 331 15.14 -11.08 -0.12
N HIS A 332 14.83 -11.78 0.98
CA HIS A 332 14.53 -11.16 2.28
C HIS A 332 15.80 -11.02 3.12
N THR A 333 16.08 -9.84 3.66
CA THR A 333 17.31 -9.59 4.44
C THR A 333 17.10 -8.85 5.77
N CYS A 334 15.97 -8.17 5.96
CA CYS A 334 15.71 -7.35 7.14
C CYS A 334 14.28 -7.50 7.67
N SER A 335 13.68 -8.67 7.49
CA SER A 335 12.32 -8.93 7.95
C SER A 335 12.29 -9.24 9.46
N PRO A 336 11.25 -8.80 10.21
CA PRO A 336 10.15 -7.91 9.82
C PRO A 336 10.43 -6.43 10.15
N LEU A 337 11.70 -6.04 10.33
CA LEU A 337 12.03 -4.70 10.85
C LEU A 337 11.79 -3.62 9.79
N LEU A 338 12.44 -3.74 8.64
CA LEU A 338 12.25 -2.86 7.49
C LEU A 338 11.78 -3.63 6.25
N GLY A 339 12.16 -4.90 6.15
CA GLY A 339 11.76 -5.82 5.08
C GLY A 339 10.42 -6.50 5.34
N TYR A 340 9.73 -6.82 4.25
CA TYR A 340 8.51 -7.61 4.20
C TYR A 340 8.80 -9.05 4.65
N TRP A 341 7.93 -9.69 5.42
CA TRP A 341 8.23 -11.01 5.99
C TRP A 341 7.65 -12.18 5.21
N ASP A 342 6.38 -12.06 4.81
CA ASP A 342 5.66 -13.18 4.20
C ASP A 342 6.19 -13.46 2.78
N PRO A 343 6.10 -14.72 2.31
CA PRO A 343 6.48 -15.05 0.96
C PRO A 343 5.50 -14.41 -0.02
N ILE A 344 5.99 -13.56 -0.92
CA ILE A 344 5.18 -12.82 -1.92
C ILE A 344 5.57 -13.11 -3.35
N GLY A 345 6.66 -13.85 -3.56
CA GLY A 345 7.15 -14.25 -4.88
C GLY A 345 6.61 -15.61 -5.35
N HIS A 346 7.06 -15.99 -6.54
CA HIS A 346 7.08 -17.40 -6.94
C HIS A 346 8.15 -18.17 -6.16
N VAL A 347 9.25 -17.49 -5.85
CA VAL A 347 10.31 -17.98 -4.97
C VAL A 347 10.75 -16.85 -4.04
N ASP A 348 10.92 -17.19 -2.77
CA ASP A 348 11.39 -16.30 -1.72
C ASP A 348 12.64 -16.92 -1.06
N PHE A 349 13.76 -16.23 -1.18
CA PHE A 349 15.02 -16.59 -0.53
C PHE A 349 15.14 -15.84 0.80
N TYR A 350 15.54 -16.58 1.84
CA TYR A 350 15.75 -16.05 3.19
C TYR A 350 17.22 -16.25 3.63
N PRO A 351 18.20 -15.55 3.02
CA PRO A 351 19.59 -15.58 3.48
C PRO A 351 19.70 -15.36 4.99
N ASN A 352 20.34 -16.31 5.67
CA ASN A 352 20.52 -16.28 7.13
C ASN A 352 19.20 -16.17 7.92
N GLY A 353 18.10 -16.70 7.39
CA GLY A 353 16.76 -16.61 7.97
C GLY A 353 15.95 -15.42 7.50
N GLY A 354 16.54 -14.55 6.66
CA GLY A 354 15.92 -13.36 6.11
C GLY A 354 15.65 -12.26 7.13
N THR A 355 16.28 -12.34 8.30
CA THR A 355 16.10 -11.39 9.39
C THR A 355 17.32 -10.50 9.58
N TRP A 356 17.13 -9.37 10.24
CA TRP A 356 18.25 -8.64 10.81
C TRP A 356 18.79 -9.40 12.06
N VAL A 357 20.08 -9.38 12.38
CA VAL A 357 21.18 -8.72 11.67
C VAL A 357 21.85 -9.66 10.68
N GLN A 358 22.05 -9.20 9.44
CA GLN A 358 22.78 -9.96 8.43
C GLN A 358 24.29 -10.03 8.72
N PRO A 359 25.00 -11.10 8.32
CA PRO A 359 26.45 -11.20 8.46
C PRO A 359 27.16 -9.98 7.85
N GLY A 360 28.05 -9.36 8.63
CA GLY A 360 28.78 -8.15 8.25
C GLY A 360 28.14 -6.83 8.71
N CYS A 361 26.93 -6.84 9.27
CA CYS A 361 26.21 -5.63 9.71
C CYS A 361 26.35 -5.27 11.20
N GLY A 362 27.18 -5.96 11.98
CA GLY A 362 27.48 -5.61 13.37
C GLY A 362 26.25 -5.68 14.30
N LEU A 363 26.00 -4.63 15.10
CA LEU A 363 24.81 -4.48 15.96
C LEU A 363 23.67 -3.66 15.30
N ASP A 364 23.85 -3.22 14.05
CA ASP A 364 22.90 -2.39 13.29
C ASP A 364 22.30 -1.21 14.09
N ALA A 365 23.17 -0.52 14.86
CA ALA A 365 22.82 0.64 15.68
C ALA A 365 22.72 1.91 14.82
N VAL A 366 21.49 2.18 14.34
CA VAL A 366 20.96 3.41 13.73
C VAL A 366 21.55 3.82 12.36
N PRO A 367 20.70 3.93 11.31
CA PRO A 367 19.26 3.69 11.32
C PRO A 367 19.00 2.19 11.50
N LEU A 368 18.17 1.83 12.48
CA LEU A 368 17.94 0.45 12.95
C LEU A 368 17.71 -0.49 11.77
N GLY A 369 18.65 -1.40 11.50
CA GLY A 369 18.53 -2.40 10.44
C GLY A 369 18.90 -1.95 9.03
N SER A 370 19.41 -0.72 8.82
CA SER A 370 19.69 -0.18 7.47
C SER A 370 20.74 -0.99 6.70
N CYS A 371 21.78 -1.49 7.38
CA CYS A 371 22.78 -2.34 6.74
C CYS A 371 22.15 -3.66 6.27
N SER A 372 21.42 -4.32 7.17
CA SER A 372 20.71 -5.55 6.85
C SER A 372 19.70 -5.33 5.72
N HIS A 373 18.99 -4.20 5.72
CA HIS A 373 18.01 -3.83 4.70
C HIS A 373 18.62 -3.61 3.32
N CYS A 374 19.82 -3.05 3.26
CA CYS A 374 20.53 -2.84 1.99
C CYS A 374 21.31 -4.09 1.53
N ARG A 375 21.36 -5.16 2.34
CA ARG A 375 22.21 -6.33 2.08
C ARG A 375 21.83 -7.06 0.78
N GLY A 376 20.57 -6.99 0.37
CA GLY A 376 20.08 -7.55 -0.89
C GLY A 376 20.89 -7.11 -2.12
N TYR A 377 21.36 -5.86 -2.17
CA TYR A 377 22.21 -5.38 -3.28
C TYR A 377 23.52 -6.16 -3.37
N SER A 378 24.23 -6.31 -2.26
CA SER A 378 25.53 -7.01 -2.23
C SER A 378 25.38 -8.49 -2.55
N LEU A 379 24.33 -9.13 -2.02
CA LEU A 379 24.05 -10.53 -2.33
C LEU A 379 23.73 -10.73 -3.82
N LEU A 380 22.99 -9.80 -4.43
CA LEU A 380 22.73 -9.83 -5.87
C LEU A 380 24.04 -9.66 -6.66
N VAL A 381 24.86 -8.66 -6.34
CA VAL A 381 26.16 -8.45 -7.02
C VAL A 381 27.03 -9.72 -6.94
N GLU A 382 27.19 -10.30 -5.75
CA GLU A 382 27.99 -11.51 -5.57
C GLU A 382 27.39 -12.72 -6.33
N SER A 383 26.06 -12.81 -6.44
CA SER A 383 25.41 -13.85 -7.25
C SER A 383 25.67 -13.70 -8.75
N LEU A 384 25.93 -12.48 -9.23
CA LEU A 384 26.26 -12.20 -10.63
C LEU A 384 27.72 -12.52 -10.93
N GLU A 385 28.62 -12.10 -10.04
CA GLU A 385 30.07 -12.29 -10.18
C GLU A 385 30.48 -13.76 -9.96
N THR A 386 29.77 -14.46 -9.06
CA THR A 386 30.04 -15.86 -8.71
C THR A 386 28.77 -16.71 -8.86
N PRO A 387 28.42 -17.12 -10.11
CA PRO A 387 27.28 -18.01 -10.35
C PRO A 387 27.36 -19.28 -9.50
N GLY A 388 26.25 -19.67 -8.86
CA GLY A 388 26.19 -20.79 -7.94
C GLY A 388 26.70 -20.53 -6.51
N ALA A 389 27.14 -19.31 -6.17
CA ALA A 389 27.57 -18.98 -4.80
C ALA A 389 26.45 -19.14 -3.76
N PHE A 390 25.21 -18.87 -4.15
CA PHE A 390 24.04 -18.92 -3.27
C PHE A 390 23.04 -19.95 -3.73
N VAL A 391 23.11 -21.15 -3.17
CA VAL A 391 22.15 -22.23 -3.42
C VAL A 391 21.21 -22.36 -2.22
N GLY A 392 19.94 -22.01 -2.42
CA GLY A 392 18.87 -22.20 -1.44
C GLY A 392 18.32 -23.62 -1.48
N THR A 393 17.82 -24.11 -0.34
CA THR A 393 17.05 -25.36 -0.24
C THR A 393 15.61 -25.02 0.12
N SER A 394 14.64 -25.57 -0.62
CA SER A 394 13.22 -25.37 -0.34
C SER A 394 12.84 -25.96 1.02
N CYS A 395 12.32 -25.14 1.91
CA CYS A 395 11.92 -25.54 3.27
C CYS A 395 10.66 -24.78 3.70
N THR A 396 9.89 -25.37 4.61
CA THR A 396 8.67 -24.78 5.20
C THR A 396 8.97 -23.63 6.17
N SER A 397 10.14 -23.68 6.84
CA SER A 397 10.56 -22.65 7.79
C SER A 397 12.08 -22.65 7.97
N TRP A 398 12.63 -21.54 8.47
CA TRP A 398 14.03 -21.44 8.88
C TRP A 398 14.41 -22.45 9.98
N ALA A 399 13.49 -22.70 10.91
CA ALA A 399 13.70 -23.68 11.98
C ALA A 399 13.85 -25.10 11.43
N ASP A 400 13.03 -25.48 10.44
CA ASP A 400 13.13 -26.79 9.78
C ASP A 400 14.42 -26.92 8.95
N TYR A 401 14.85 -25.83 8.30
CA TYR A 401 16.15 -25.77 7.63
C TYR A 401 17.31 -26.00 8.60
N LYS A 402 17.34 -25.27 9.73
CA LYS A 402 18.36 -25.44 10.78
C LYS A 402 18.36 -26.84 11.39
N ALA A 403 17.18 -27.45 11.52
CA ALA A 403 17.02 -28.82 12.00
C ALA A 403 17.29 -29.90 10.93
N ARG A 404 17.73 -29.52 9.72
CA ARG A 404 18.01 -30.41 8.58
C ARG A 404 16.82 -31.25 8.10
N LYS A 405 15.58 -30.80 8.35
CA LYS A 405 14.38 -31.56 7.97
C LYS A 405 14.05 -31.51 6.48
N CYS A 406 14.61 -30.55 5.76
CA CYS A 406 14.44 -30.39 4.31
C CYS A 406 15.65 -30.90 3.52
N GLN A 407 16.47 -31.78 4.10
CA GLN A 407 17.59 -32.38 3.39
C GLN A 407 17.10 -33.24 2.22
N GLY A 408 17.58 -32.95 1.01
CA GLY A 408 17.15 -33.62 -0.22
C GLY A 408 15.96 -32.95 -0.93
N ASN A 409 15.43 -31.85 -0.39
CA ASN A 409 14.46 -31.02 -1.10
C ASN A 409 15.09 -30.33 -2.32
N ALA A 410 14.23 -29.78 -3.18
CA ALA A 410 14.66 -29.03 -4.35
C ALA A 410 15.56 -27.85 -3.95
N THR A 411 16.64 -27.67 -4.71
CA THR A 411 17.56 -26.55 -4.56
C THR A 411 17.43 -25.59 -5.74
N LEU A 412 17.69 -24.32 -5.47
CA LEU A 412 17.66 -23.27 -6.48
C LEU A 412 18.75 -22.24 -6.20
N GLU A 413 19.41 -21.78 -7.26
CA GLU A 413 20.34 -20.66 -7.18
C GLU A 413 19.57 -19.36 -7.00
N MET A 414 20.06 -18.47 -6.15
CA MET A 414 19.49 -17.14 -5.90
C MET A 414 20.08 -16.10 -6.86
N GLY A 415 19.27 -15.15 -7.30
CA GLY A 415 19.66 -14.04 -8.18
C GLY A 415 19.34 -14.28 -9.65
N LEU A 416 20.06 -13.62 -10.57
CA LEU A 416 19.75 -13.75 -12.01
C LEU A 416 20.02 -15.14 -12.59
N GLY A 417 20.76 -16.00 -11.88
CA GLY A 417 21.04 -17.40 -12.26
C GLY A 417 19.91 -18.40 -11.98
N THR A 418 18.82 -17.98 -11.34
CA THR A 418 17.67 -18.85 -11.01
C THR A 418 17.14 -19.61 -12.23
N ASP A 419 17.18 -20.96 -12.21
CA ASP A 419 16.61 -21.80 -13.28
C ASP A 419 15.07 -21.84 -13.22
N ARG A 420 14.45 -20.86 -13.87
CA ARG A 420 12.99 -20.61 -13.87
C ARG A 420 12.20 -21.80 -14.44
N ARG A 421 12.81 -22.61 -15.31
CA ARG A 421 12.16 -23.80 -15.91
C ARG A 421 11.97 -24.93 -14.90
N ARG A 422 12.79 -24.99 -13.84
CA ARG A 422 12.61 -25.96 -12.74
C ARG A 422 11.42 -25.63 -11.85
N VAL A 423 11.09 -24.34 -11.73
CA VAL A 423 9.92 -23.87 -10.98
C VAL A 423 8.64 -24.03 -11.81
N TRP A 424 8.73 -23.89 -13.14
CA TRP A 424 7.61 -24.03 -14.08
C TRP A 424 7.28 -25.47 -14.51
N ARG A 425 8.01 -26.50 -14.06
CA ARG A 425 7.51 -27.89 -14.18
C ARG A 425 6.27 -28.01 -13.30
N PRO A 426 5.07 -28.21 -13.86
CA PRO A 426 3.88 -28.33 -13.04
C PRO A 426 4.07 -29.47 -12.05
N LEU A 427 3.62 -29.27 -10.82
CA LEU A 427 3.33 -30.34 -9.84
C LEU A 427 2.21 -31.31 -10.34
N VAL A 428 2.02 -31.44 -11.65
CA VAL A 428 0.94 -32.19 -12.31
C VAL A 428 1.47 -33.50 -12.93
N ASP A 429 2.77 -33.66 -13.17
CA ASP A 429 3.34 -34.89 -13.75
C ASP A 429 4.28 -35.65 -12.80
N ARG A 430 3.76 -36.04 -11.63
CA ARG A 430 4.27 -37.24 -10.94
C ARG A 430 3.21 -38.34 -11.05
N PRO A 431 3.43 -39.41 -11.85
CA PRO A 431 2.48 -40.51 -11.97
C PRO A 431 2.33 -41.43 -10.75
N ASP A 432 2.80 -41.04 -9.55
CA ASP A 432 2.87 -41.94 -8.39
C ASP A 432 2.21 -41.40 -7.12
N LEU A 433 1.06 -40.73 -7.26
CA LEU A 433 0.14 -40.53 -6.15
C LEU A 433 -1.29 -40.75 -6.64
N THR A 434 -1.64 -42.02 -6.89
CA THR A 434 -3.05 -42.40 -6.97
C THR A 434 -3.73 -42.06 -5.64
N PRO A 435 -4.92 -41.42 -5.66
CA PRO A 435 -5.69 -41.21 -4.45
C PRO A 435 -6.28 -42.56 -4.01
N HIS A 436 -5.61 -43.25 -3.09
CA HIS A 436 -6.30 -44.28 -2.33
C HIS A 436 -7.30 -43.61 -1.40
N SER A 437 -8.53 -43.50 -1.90
CA SER A 437 -9.74 -43.39 -1.11
C SER A 437 -9.76 -44.51 -0.06
N SER A 438 -9.42 -44.16 1.17
CA SER A 438 -9.88 -44.88 2.35
C SER A 438 -10.77 -43.90 3.13
N PRO A 439 -11.99 -44.30 3.53
CA PRO A 439 -12.84 -43.43 4.33
C PRO A 439 -12.11 -43.06 5.63
N PRO A 440 -12.31 -41.85 6.17
CA PRO A 440 -11.62 -41.42 7.37
C PRO A 440 -12.00 -42.35 8.51
N ASN A 441 -11.02 -43.16 8.91
CA ASN A 441 -11.11 -44.02 10.07
C ASN A 441 -11.13 -43.08 11.30
N GLN A 442 -12.33 -42.87 11.85
CA GLN A 442 -12.56 -42.23 13.14
C GLN A 442 -11.83 -43.08 14.20
N ASN A 443 -10.54 -42.82 14.44
CA ASN A 443 -9.75 -43.15 15.64
C ASN A 443 -8.23 -43.09 15.39
N ARG A 444 -7.72 -42.00 14.82
CA ARG A 444 -6.29 -41.65 14.98
C ARG A 444 -6.17 -40.27 15.58
N LYS A 445 -6.01 -40.25 16.92
CA LYS A 445 -5.51 -39.10 17.67
C LYS A 445 -4.20 -38.64 17.02
N PHE A 446 -4.24 -37.52 16.31
CA PHE A 446 -3.05 -36.78 15.96
C PHE A 446 -2.34 -36.44 17.26
N ARG A 447 -1.19 -37.07 17.50
CA ARG A 447 -0.25 -36.59 18.51
C ARG A 447 0.44 -35.37 17.88
N VAL A 448 -0.26 -34.24 17.91
CA VAL A 448 0.38 -32.93 17.85
C VAL A 448 1.49 -32.97 18.87
N LEU A 449 2.70 -32.55 18.51
CA LEU A 449 3.69 -32.15 19.51
C LEU A 449 3.11 -30.90 20.19
N THR A 450 2.13 -31.11 21.06
CA THR A 450 1.85 -30.20 22.16
C THR A 450 3.19 -30.07 22.86
N PHE A 451 3.78 -28.88 22.82
CA PHE A 451 4.55 -28.47 23.96
C PHE A 451 3.60 -28.64 25.15
N SER A 452 3.78 -29.71 25.91
CA SER A 452 3.22 -29.82 27.23
C SER A 452 3.84 -28.66 28.00
N ILE A 453 3.16 -27.52 28.00
CA ILE A 453 3.34 -26.53 29.06
C ILE A 453 3.13 -27.36 30.33
N PRO A 454 4.11 -27.43 31.24
CA PRO A 454 3.94 -28.16 32.48
C PRO A 454 2.62 -27.73 33.10
N ALA A 455 1.77 -28.69 33.45
CA ALA A 455 0.62 -28.44 34.30
C ALA A 455 1.12 -27.66 35.52
N ARG A 456 0.62 -26.43 35.70
CA ARG A 456 1.09 -25.47 36.71
C ARG A 456 2.60 -25.21 36.65
N ALA A 457 3.07 -24.55 35.60
CA ALA A 457 4.11 -23.55 35.86
C ALA A 457 3.46 -22.51 36.79
N ARG A 458 3.76 -22.56 38.10
CA ARG A 458 3.50 -21.43 38.99
C ARG A 458 4.15 -20.23 38.29
N SER A 459 3.32 -19.34 37.72
CA SER A 459 3.83 -18.08 37.21
C SER A 459 4.61 -17.46 38.36
N ASP A 460 5.77 -16.90 38.08
CA ASP A 460 6.42 -16.00 39.03
C ASP A 460 5.38 -14.91 39.38
N SER A 461 4.69 -15.06 40.53
CA SER A 461 3.51 -14.26 40.90
C SER A 461 3.86 -12.78 41.07
N SER A 462 5.16 -12.47 41.08
CA SER A 462 5.72 -11.15 41.34
C SER A 462 5.79 -10.22 40.12
N SER A 463 5.67 -10.73 38.89
CA SER A 463 5.97 -9.95 37.67
C SER A 463 4.81 -9.13 37.10
N TYR A 464 3.57 -9.51 37.37
CA TYR A 464 2.38 -8.82 36.85
C TYR A 464 1.59 -8.21 38.00
N LYS A 465 1.36 -6.90 37.95
CA LYS A 465 0.76 -6.14 39.06
C LYS A 465 -0.51 -5.46 38.60
N PHE A 466 -1.52 -5.46 39.46
CA PHE A 466 -2.79 -4.81 39.20
C PHE A 466 -2.93 -3.60 40.13
N TYR A 467 -3.07 -2.43 39.53
CA TYR A 467 -3.24 -1.18 40.24
C TYR A 467 -4.68 -0.70 40.09
N PHE A 468 -5.35 -0.52 41.21
CA PHE A 468 -6.74 -0.14 41.29
C PHE A 468 -6.92 1.34 41.53
N TYR A 469 -7.88 1.91 40.81
CA TYR A 469 -8.32 3.29 40.92
C TYR A 469 -9.83 3.36 41.17
N ASN A 470 -10.20 4.31 42.02
CA ASN A 470 -11.55 4.77 42.25
C ASN A 470 -11.54 6.31 42.34
N LYS A 471 -12.70 6.92 42.61
CA LYS A 471 -12.83 8.38 42.75
C LYS A 471 -11.81 9.01 43.72
N LYS A 472 -11.40 8.31 44.78
CA LYS A 472 -10.54 8.87 45.84
C LYS A 472 -9.08 9.01 45.39
N ASN A 473 -8.59 8.07 44.59
CA ASN A 473 -7.19 8.04 44.11
C ASN A 473 -7.09 8.24 42.58
N ALA A 474 -8.15 8.71 41.92
CA ALA A 474 -8.17 8.96 40.48
C ALA A 474 -7.08 9.94 40.01
N GLY A 475 -6.71 10.91 40.85
CA GLY A 475 -5.63 11.87 40.59
C GLY A 475 -4.21 11.29 40.73
N ASP A 476 -4.07 10.09 41.30
CA ASP A 476 -2.76 9.50 41.54
C ASP A 476 -2.18 8.92 40.24
N LYS A 477 -0.86 9.05 40.09
CA LYS A 477 -0.15 8.45 38.95
C LYS A 477 -0.18 6.92 39.00
N ARG A 478 -0.11 6.34 40.20
CA ARG A 478 -0.16 4.90 40.44
C ARG A 478 -1.20 4.57 41.49
N GLY A 479 -2.09 3.65 41.18
CA GLY A 479 -3.21 3.26 42.04
C GLY A 479 -2.80 2.34 43.19
N ASN A 480 -3.80 1.87 43.93
CA ASN A 480 -3.60 0.91 45.03
C ASN A 480 -3.30 -0.47 44.46
N LEU A 481 -2.26 -1.16 44.94
CA LEU A 481 -1.99 -2.53 44.54
C LEU A 481 -3.05 -3.47 45.14
N ILE A 482 -3.73 -4.28 44.33
CA ILE A 482 -4.86 -5.12 44.80
C ILE A 482 -4.70 -6.63 44.63
N ALA A 483 -3.64 -7.10 43.95
CA ALA A 483 -3.65 -8.48 43.46
C ALA A 483 -2.26 -9.10 43.19
N SER A 484 -1.28 -8.89 44.08
CA SER A 484 -0.04 -9.67 44.03
C SER A 484 -0.28 -11.16 44.33
N GLU A 485 -1.24 -11.47 45.22
CA GLU A 485 -1.54 -12.85 45.65
C GLU A 485 -3.05 -13.20 45.64
N PHE A 486 -3.89 -12.38 45.00
CA PHE A 486 -5.36 -12.52 44.91
C PHE A 486 -6.06 -12.76 46.26
N ASP A 487 -6.29 -11.68 47.01
CA ASP A 487 -7.04 -11.71 48.26
C ASP A 487 -8.29 -10.82 48.17
N LYS A 488 -9.43 -11.36 48.59
CA LYS A 488 -10.73 -10.66 48.53
C LYS A 488 -10.73 -9.42 49.42
N GLN A 489 -10.13 -9.50 50.61
CA GLN A 489 -10.13 -8.41 51.56
C GLN A 489 -9.19 -7.29 51.11
N ASP A 490 -8.07 -7.60 50.46
CA ASP A 490 -7.17 -6.60 49.86
C ASP A 490 -7.88 -5.77 48.77
N ILE A 491 -8.65 -6.42 47.89
CA ILE A 491 -9.44 -5.75 46.85
C ILE A 491 -10.49 -4.81 47.48
N LEU A 492 -11.23 -5.29 48.48
CA LEU A 492 -12.23 -4.48 49.19
C LEU A 492 -11.60 -3.33 50.00
N ASN A 493 -10.47 -3.57 50.68
CA ASN A 493 -9.73 -2.57 51.46
C ASN A 493 -9.17 -1.46 50.57
N ALA A 494 -8.80 -1.77 49.34
CA ALA A 494 -8.39 -0.76 48.36
C ALA A 494 -9.55 0.14 47.89
N GLY A 495 -10.80 -0.23 48.24
CA GLY A 495 -12.01 0.53 47.97
C GLY A 495 -12.70 0.15 46.67
N TYR A 496 -12.57 -1.11 46.23
CA TYR A 496 -13.33 -1.68 45.12
C TYR A 496 -14.80 -1.86 45.52
N ASP A 497 -15.72 -1.47 44.64
CA ASP A 497 -17.16 -1.58 44.86
C ASP A 497 -17.81 -2.56 43.87
N PRO A 498 -18.24 -3.77 44.30
CA PRO A 498 -18.85 -4.77 43.44
C PRO A 498 -20.13 -4.35 42.71
N ALA A 499 -20.75 -3.23 43.10
CA ALA A 499 -21.94 -2.70 42.42
C ALA A 499 -21.62 -1.86 41.18
N LEU A 500 -20.36 -1.40 41.03
CA LEU A 500 -19.95 -0.48 39.97
C LEU A 500 -19.32 -1.21 38.77
N PRO A 501 -19.49 -0.69 37.54
CA PRO A 501 -18.86 -1.24 36.36
C PRO A 501 -17.32 -1.25 36.49
N THR A 502 -16.68 -2.26 35.91
CA THR A 502 -15.22 -2.45 36.00
C THR A 502 -14.57 -2.31 34.64
N LYS A 503 -13.64 -1.35 34.53
CA LYS A 503 -12.80 -1.11 33.36
C LYS A 503 -11.38 -1.61 33.62
N VAL A 504 -10.88 -2.49 32.78
CA VAL A 504 -9.48 -2.94 32.82
C VAL A 504 -8.70 -2.24 31.72
N LEU A 505 -7.56 -1.61 32.05
CA LEU A 505 -6.69 -0.90 31.12
C LEU A 505 -5.35 -1.63 30.99
N ILE A 506 -4.93 -1.90 29.75
CA ILE A 506 -3.71 -2.65 29.46
C ILE A 506 -2.83 -1.88 28.48
N HIS A 507 -1.59 -1.60 28.90
CA HIS A 507 -0.60 -0.90 28.08
C HIS A 507 0.10 -1.82 27.05
N GLY A 508 0.83 -1.20 26.12
CA GLY A 508 1.63 -1.87 25.10
C GLY A 508 3.13 -1.99 25.41
N TYR A 509 3.90 -2.19 24.34
CA TYR A 509 5.36 -2.27 24.35
C TYR A 509 6.03 -0.97 24.85
N LEU A 510 7.05 -1.08 25.71
CA LEU A 510 7.77 0.04 26.34
C LEU A 510 6.90 0.99 27.19
N ASN A 511 5.68 0.57 27.52
CA ASN A 511 4.81 1.29 28.44
C ASN A 511 4.66 0.55 29.76
N ASP A 512 4.06 1.24 30.73
CA ASP A 512 3.65 0.72 32.03
C ASP A 512 2.28 1.30 32.45
N ASP A 513 1.80 0.98 33.65
CA ASP A 513 0.55 1.51 34.21
C ASP A 513 0.51 3.03 34.33
N THR A 514 1.67 3.69 34.41
CA THR A 514 1.77 5.15 34.57
C THR A 514 1.91 5.88 33.24
N SER A 515 2.03 5.14 32.14
CA SER A 515 2.18 5.67 30.80
C SER A 515 0.87 6.25 30.25
N ALA A 516 0.99 7.11 29.22
CA ALA A 516 -0.15 7.79 28.60
C ALA A 516 -1.26 6.83 28.14
N ALA A 517 -0.90 5.66 27.61
CA ALA A 517 -1.82 4.63 27.14
C ALA A 517 -2.83 4.16 28.21
N VAL A 518 -2.47 4.25 29.49
CA VAL A 518 -3.35 3.90 30.62
C VAL A 518 -3.91 5.16 31.28
N GLN A 519 -3.06 6.15 31.56
CA GLN A 519 -3.46 7.32 32.34
C GLN A 519 -4.48 8.20 31.62
N ILE A 520 -4.40 8.33 30.29
CA ILE A 520 -5.32 9.17 29.51
C ILE A 520 -6.74 8.57 29.52
N PRO A 521 -6.98 7.29 29.15
CA PRO A 521 -8.30 6.67 29.30
C PRO A 521 -8.79 6.60 30.76
N LYS A 522 -7.90 6.30 31.72
CA LYS A 522 -8.24 6.29 33.16
C LYS A 522 -8.83 7.63 33.61
N ASN A 523 -8.14 8.72 33.28
CA ASN A 523 -8.60 10.06 33.65
C ASN A 523 -9.91 10.43 32.94
N ALA A 524 -10.11 9.98 31.71
CA ALA A 524 -11.35 10.20 30.98
C ALA A 524 -12.54 9.49 31.64
N TYR A 525 -12.39 8.23 32.07
CA TYR A 525 -13.45 7.51 32.79
C TYR A 525 -13.90 8.26 34.05
N PHE A 526 -12.96 8.67 34.91
CA PHE A 526 -13.32 9.43 36.13
C PHE A 526 -13.84 10.84 35.86
N LYS A 527 -13.51 11.42 34.70
CA LYS A 527 -14.06 12.71 34.27
C LYS A 527 -15.51 12.57 33.77
N ALA A 528 -15.82 11.47 33.08
CA ALA A 528 -17.16 11.18 32.54
C ALA A 528 -18.12 10.68 33.63
N ASP A 529 -17.71 9.68 34.41
CA ASP A 529 -18.46 9.16 35.54
C ASP A 529 -17.50 8.76 36.69
N PRO A 530 -17.58 9.42 37.86
CA PRO A 530 -16.76 9.05 39.01
C PRO A 530 -17.14 7.70 39.64
N SER A 531 -18.24 7.06 39.20
CA SER A 531 -18.83 5.82 39.76
C SER A 531 -18.38 4.58 38.98
N VAL A 532 -17.06 4.42 38.84
CA VAL A 532 -16.45 3.33 38.06
C VAL A 532 -15.25 2.75 38.80
N ASN A 533 -15.07 1.43 38.68
CA ASN A 533 -13.85 0.74 39.10
C ASN A 533 -12.87 0.71 37.91
N VAL A 534 -11.63 1.19 38.07
CA VAL A 534 -10.60 1.08 37.03
C VAL A 534 -9.43 0.26 37.54
N ILE A 535 -9.05 -0.78 36.80
CA ILE A 535 -7.89 -1.64 37.11
C ILE A 535 -6.87 -1.50 35.98
N ALA A 536 -5.64 -1.11 36.28
CA ALA A 536 -4.54 -1.10 35.34
C ALA A 536 -3.66 -2.35 35.52
N LEU A 537 -3.46 -3.12 34.45
CA LEU A 537 -2.48 -4.21 34.42
C LEU A 537 -1.11 -3.64 34.06
N ASN A 538 -0.19 -3.65 35.02
CA ASN A 538 1.24 -3.47 34.76
C ASN A 538 1.87 -4.84 34.48
N TRP A 539 2.30 -5.01 33.24
CA TRP A 539 3.07 -6.16 32.79
C TRP A 539 4.42 -5.74 32.19
N ASP A 540 4.88 -4.53 32.54
CA ASP A 540 6.18 -3.99 32.16
C ASP A 540 7.32 -4.90 32.63
N ILE A 541 8.27 -5.10 31.74
CA ILE A 541 9.47 -5.89 31.97
C ILE A 541 10.65 -4.95 31.83
N LYS A 542 11.00 -4.29 32.95
CA LYS A 542 11.99 -3.21 33.08
C LYS A 542 13.39 -3.44 32.46
N ASN A 543 13.68 -4.63 31.94
CA ASN A 543 14.98 -5.03 31.40
C ASN A 543 14.93 -5.65 29.99
N LEU A 544 13.80 -5.59 29.27
CA LEU A 544 13.67 -6.19 27.93
C LEU A 544 13.39 -5.15 26.84
N PRO A 545 14.42 -4.54 26.22
CA PRO A 545 14.22 -3.58 25.12
C PRO A 545 13.96 -4.27 23.76
N ILE A 546 13.73 -5.58 23.74
CA ILE A 546 13.56 -6.35 22.50
C ILE A 546 12.09 -6.71 22.35
N TYR A 547 11.43 -6.14 21.34
CA TYR A 547 10.01 -6.32 21.05
C TYR A 547 9.58 -7.80 20.99
N GLY A 548 10.35 -8.65 20.30
CA GLY A 548 10.03 -10.09 20.20
C GLY A 548 9.96 -10.80 21.56
N MET A 549 10.69 -10.33 22.58
CA MET A 549 10.58 -10.90 23.93
C MET A 549 9.29 -10.47 24.64
N TRP A 550 8.77 -9.26 24.40
CA TRP A 550 7.47 -8.85 24.90
C TRP A 550 6.34 -9.70 24.32
N VAL A 551 6.41 -10.01 23.03
CA VAL A 551 5.46 -10.90 22.35
C VAL A 551 5.37 -12.25 23.07
N THR A 552 6.49 -12.84 23.49
CA THR A 552 6.48 -14.12 24.23
C THR A 552 5.79 -14.06 25.60
N LYS A 553 5.56 -12.86 26.14
CA LYS A 553 5.01 -12.63 27.48
C LYS A 553 3.52 -12.29 27.46
N VAL A 554 2.99 -11.89 26.30
CA VAL A 554 1.56 -11.59 26.10
C VAL A 554 0.67 -12.71 26.65
N ALA A 555 0.98 -13.96 26.32
CA ALA A 555 0.23 -15.13 26.81
C ALA A 555 0.26 -15.32 28.34
N GLY A 556 1.35 -14.94 28.99
CA GLY A 556 1.48 -15.02 30.46
C GLY A 556 0.74 -13.87 31.16
N ALA A 557 0.80 -12.66 30.60
CA ALA A 557 0.05 -11.51 31.11
C ALA A 557 -1.47 -11.73 30.96
N GLY A 558 -1.91 -12.26 29.82
CA GLY A 558 -3.32 -12.58 29.57
C GLY A 558 -3.84 -13.65 30.52
N GLN A 559 -3.06 -14.73 30.75
CA GLN A 559 -3.39 -15.73 31.77
C GLN A 559 -3.62 -15.11 33.13
N ARG A 560 -2.69 -14.25 33.57
CA ARG A 560 -2.75 -13.69 34.91
C ARG A 560 -3.95 -12.76 35.08
N LEU A 561 -4.34 -12.04 34.03
CA LEU A 561 -5.57 -11.26 34.03
C LEU A 561 -6.81 -12.15 34.09
N ALA A 562 -6.85 -13.24 33.33
CA ALA A 562 -7.94 -14.23 33.41
C ALA A 562 -8.07 -14.79 34.84
N ASP A 563 -6.95 -15.18 35.46
CA ASP A 563 -6.94 -15.71 36.83
C ASP A 563 -7.50 -14.69 37.85
N LEU A 564 -7.19 -13.39 37.69
CA LEU A 564 -7.76 -12.34 38.54
C LEU A 564 -9.26 -12.19 38.34
N VAL A 565 -9.71 -12.16 37.09
CA VAL A 565 -11.13 -11.98 36.75
C VAL A 565 -11.94 -13.17 37.25
N ASP A 566 -11.49 -14.41 37.00
CA ASP A 566 -12.12 -15.62 37.53
C ASP A 566 -12.19 -15.57 39.06
N PHE A 567 -11.09 -15.20 39.74
CA PHE A 567 -11.09 -15.01 41.19
C PHE A 567 -12.14 -13.99 41.66
N MET A 568 -12.26 -12.85 40.97
CA MET A 568 -13.24 -11.81 41.31
C MET A 568 -14.69 -12.27 41.07
N VAL A 569 -14.95 -13.03 40.01
CA VAL A 569 -16.28 -13.59 39.72
C VAL A 569 -16.65 -14.67 40.75
N GLU A 570 -15.76 -15.61 41.03
CA GLU A 570 -15.95 -16.67 42.04
C GLU A 570 -16.22 -16.12 43.44
N ASN A 571 -15.66 -14.94 43.75
CA ASN A 571 -15.82 -14.28 45.04
C ASN A 571 -16.96 -13.25 45.09
N GLU A 572 -17.82 -13.23 44.07
CA GLU A 572 -18.97 -12.31 43.93
C GLU A 572 -18.57 -10.83 43.96
N LEU A 573 -17.34 -10.51 43.53
CA LEU A 573 -16.85 -9.14 43.40
C LEU A 573 -17.16 -8.55 42.02
N LEU A 574 -17.18 -9.37 40.97
CA LEU A 574 -17.33 -8.92 39.60
C LEU A 574 -18.38 -9.75 38.86
N LYS A 575 -19.22 -9.08 38.08
CA LYS A 575 -20.07 -9.72 37.07
C LYS A 575 -19.50 -9.43 35.69
N LEU A 576 -19.47 -10.45 34.83
CA LEU A 576 -18.84 -10.35 33.52
C LEU A 576 -19.58 -9.42 32.55
N ASP A 577 -20.89 -9.24 32.73
CA ASP A 577 -21.73 -8.28 31.98
C ASP A 577 -21.35 -6.81 32.26
N GLN A 578 -20.63 -6.55 33.34
CA GLN A 578 -20.12 -5.24 33.76
C GLN A 578 -18.62 -5.05 33.49
N LEU A 579 -17.96 -6.04 32.88
CA LEU A 579 -16.52 -6.01 32.61
C LEU A 579 -16.23 -5.51 31.20
N HIS A 580 -15.39 -4.49 31.11
CA HIS A 580 -14.85 -3.99 29.85
C HIS A 580 -13.32 -3.92 29.92
N ILE A 581 -12.65 -4.65 29.02
CA ILE A 581 -11.18 -4.69 28.95
C ILE A 581 -10.72 -3.88 27.75
N VAL A 582 -9.87 -2.90 27.98
CA VAL A 582 -9.31 -2.01 26.94
C VAL A 582 -7.81 -2.24 26.87
N GLY A 583 -7.33 -2.70 25.72
CA GLY A 583 -5.92 -3.02 25.51
C GLY A 583 -5.32 -2.23 24.35
N HIS A 584 -4.18 -1.57 24.57
CA HIS A 584 -3.43 -0.85 23.54
C HIS A 584 -2.26 -1.66 23.00
N SER A 585 -2.05 -1.65 21.68
CA SER A 585 -0.90 -2.30 21.04
C SER A 585 -0.84 -3.81 21.37
N LEU A 586 0.28 -4.32 21.90
CA LEU A 586 0.36 -5.70 22.43
C LEU A 586 -0.65 -5.98 23.54
N GLY A 587 -1.06 -4.96 24.30
CA GLY A 587 -2.08 -5.06 25.33
C GLY A 587 -3.46 -5.47 24.80
N ALA A 588 -3.76 -5.19 23.52
CA ALA A 588 -4.97 -5.68 22.86
C ALA A 588 -5.00 -7.23 22.80
N HIS A 589 -3.85 -7.85 22.54
CA HIS A 589 -3.71 -9.31 22.54
C HIS A 589 -3.65 -9.89 23.95
N VAL A 590 -3.17 -9.13 24.94
CA VAL A 590 -3.30 -9.52 26.35
C VAL A 590 -4.77 -9.58 26.76
N ALA A 591 -5.58 -8.59 26.35
CA ALA A 591 -7.02 -8.58 26.59
C ALA A 591 -7.72 -9.77 25.92
N ALA A 592 -7.40 -10.05 24.66
CA ALA A 592 -7.88 -11.20 23.90
C ALA A 592 -7.65 -12.52 24.64
N ILE A 593 -6.39 -12.79 24.99
CA ILE A 593 -6.01 -14.02 25.70
C ILE A 593 -6.68 -14.10 27.07
N ALA A 594 -6.88 -12.97 27.76
CA ALA A 594 -7.61 -12.98 29.02
C ALA A 594 -9.07 -13.42 28.81
N GLY A 595 -9.77 -12.85 27.81
CA GLY A 595 -11.13 -13.23 27.46
C GLY A 595 -11.27 -14.69 27.03
N GLU A 596 -10.35 -15.17 26.17
CA GLU A 596 -10.28 -16.56 25.71
C GLU A 596 -10.16 -17.57 26.87
N ARG A 597 -9.41 -17.20 27.92
CA ARG A 597 -9.01 -18.13 28.99
C ARG A 597 -9.87 -18.09 30.24
N LEU A 598 -10.87 -17.21 30.31
CA LEU A 598 -11.81 -17.20 31.43
C LEU A 598 -12.54 -18.52 31.52
N THR A 599 -12.63 -19.04 32.75
CA THR A 599 -13.43 -20.23 33.05
C THR A 599 -14.83 -19.86 33.58
N SER A 600 -15.00 -18.63 34.05
CA SER A 600 -16.26 -18.14 34.64
C SER A 600 -17.30 -17.64 33.62
N GLY A 601 -16.95 -17.56 32.32
CA GLY A 601 -17.84 -17.09 31.26
C GLY A 601 -17.12 -16.20 30.24
N ARG A 602 -17.89 -15.40 29.49
CA ARG A 602 -17.36 -14.46 28.48
C ARG A 602 -17.36 -13.03 29.01
N VAL A 603 -16.33 -12.27 28.65
CA VAL A 603 -16.25 -10.82 28.92
C VAL A 603 -17.32 -10.11 28.10
N ALA A 604 -18.01 -9.12 28.68
CA ALA A 604 -19.00 -8.34 27.93
C ALA A 604 -18.38 -7.57 26.76
N ARG A 605 -17.24 -6.90 26.99
CA ARG A 605 -16.60 -6.08 25.97
C ARG A 605 -15.08 -6.10 26.05
N ILE A 606 -14.43 -6.24 24.90
CA ILE A 606 -13.02 -5.94 24.71
C ILE A 606 -12.89 -4.81 23.68
N THR A 607 -12.09 -3.79 23.99
CA THR A 607 -11.70 -2.76 23.01
C THR A 607 -10.22 -2.87 22.69
N GLY A 608 -9.91 -3.12 21.42
CA GLY A 608 -8.55 -3.13 20.87
C GLY A 608 -8.14 -1.74 20.38
N LEU A 609 -7.20 -1.10 21.07
CA LEU A 609 -6.66 0.19 20.67
C LEU A 609 -5.38 -0.04 19.84
N ASP A 610 -5.54 0.03 18.53
CA ASP A 610 -4.51 -0.17 17.52
C ASP A 610 -3.67 -1.45 17.73
N PRO A 611 -4.28 -2.66 17.60
CA PRO A 611 -3.65 -3.93 17.94
C PRO A 611 -2.36 -4.18 17.15
N ALA A 612 -1.28 -4.54 17.84
CA ALA A 612 0.05 -4.62 17.22
C ALA A 612 0.17 -5.78 16.19
N ARG A 613 0.85 -5.53 15.07
CA ARG A 613 1.06 -6.55 14.02
C ARG A 613 2.38 -7.33 14.13
N PRO A 614 3.55 -6.70 14.41
CA PRO A 614 4.83 -7.38 14.30
C PRO A 614 4.91 -8.65 15.16
N PHE A 615 5.44 -9.74 14.61
CA PHE A 615 5.61 -11.04 15.28
C PHE A 615 4.34 -11.70 15.86
N ILE A 616 3.15 -11.13 15.64
CA ILE A 616 1.87 -11.76 15.97
C ILE A 616 1.39 -12.54 14.74
N ASN A 617 0.93 -13.77 14.96
CA ASN A 617 0.47 -14.63 13.87
C ASN A 617 -0.99 -14.33 13.54
N PHE A 618 -1.22 -13.68 12.40
CA PHE A 618 -2.58 -13.41 11.91
C PHE A 618 -3.15 -14.53 11.01
N LYS A 619 -2.35 -15.57 10.73
CA LYS A 619 -2.82 -16.75 9.96
C LYS A 619 -3.67 -17.71 10.82
N THR A 620 -3.60 -17.59 12.15
CA THR A 620 -4.41 -18.36 13.11
C THR A 620 -5.14 -17.40 14.05
N LEU A 621 -6.17 -17.88 14.73
CA LEU A 621 -6.82 -17.12 15.82
C LEU A 621 -5.97 -17.13 17.10
N ASP A 622 -5.15 -18.17 17.28
CA ASP A 622 -4.33 -18.37 18.49
C ASP A 622 -3.42 -17.17 18.80
N GLY A 623 -3.67 -16.53 19.94
CA GLY A 623 -2.77 -15.53 20.52
C GLY A 623 -2.85 -14.12 19.90
N ARG A 624 -3.87 -13.84 19.10
CA ARG A 624 -4.19 -12.48 18.61
C ARG A 624 -5.60 -12.08 19.05
N LEU A 625 -5.94 -10.80 18.87
CA LEU A 625 -7.30 -10.32 19.08
C LEU A 625 -8.20 -10.86 17.96
N SER A 626 -9.39 -11.31 18.33
CA SER A 626 -10.46 -11.80 17.47
C SER A 626 -11.81 -11.41 18.07
N LYS A 627 -12.84 -11.35 17.24
CA LYS A 627 -14.23 -11.16 17.69
C LYS A 627 -14.73 -12.25 18.64
N ASP A 628 -14.12 -13.43 18.63
CA ASP A 628 -14.50 -14.54 19.49
C ASP A 628 -14.11 -14.34 20.97
N ASP A 629 -13.29 -13.34 21.30
CA ASP A 629 -12.70 -13.18 22.63
C ASP A 629 -13.65 -12.57 23.68
N ALA A 630 -14.75 -11.95 23.25
CA ALA A 630 -15.76 -11.34 24.11
C ALA A 630 -17.14 -11.29 23.42
N ASP A 631 -18.19 -10.94 24.16
CA ASP A 631 -19.52 -10.74 23.57
C ASP A 631 -19.55 -9.55 22.59
N LEU A 632 -18.73 -8.53 22.85
CA LEU A 632 -18.35 -7.52 21.88
C LEU A 632 -16.84 -7.34 21.84
N VAL A 633 -16.31 -7.20 20.62
CA VAL A 633 -14.95 -6.74 20.38
C VAL A 633 -15.01 -5.57 19.41
N ASP A 634 -14.61 -4.39 19.86
CA ASP A 634 -14.50 -3.20 19.01
C ASP A 634 -13.05 -2.73 18.91
N VAL A 635 -12.64 -2.25 17.74
CA VAL A 635 -11.23 -1.96 17.44
C VAL A 635 -11.09 -0.57 16.87
N ILE A 636 -10.08 0.18 17.30
CA ILE A 636 -9.73 1.49 16.74
C ILE A 636 -8.34 1.38 16.10
N HIS A 637 -8.30 1.39 14.77
CA HIS A 637 -7.08 1.36 13.96
C HIS A 637 -6.60 2.79 13.69
N THR A 638 -5.42 3.13 14.15
CA THR A 638 -4.82 4.46 13.95
C THR A 638 -3.44 4.42 13.33
N ASN A 639 -2.77 3.26 13.32
CA ASN A 639 -1.51 3.00 12.63
C ASN A 639 -1.51 1.66 11.89
N ALA A 640 -2.63 1.35 11.23
CA ALA A 640 -2.83 0.18 10.40
C ALA A 640 -1.74 0.06 9.33
N GLY A 641 -1.14 -1.13 9.22
CA GLY A 641 -0.04 -1.37 8.30
C GLY A 641 1.32 -0.79 8.76
N GLY A 642 1.34 0.12 9.73
CA GLY A 642 2.57 0.59 10.38
C GLY A 642 2.99 -0.36 11.50
N LEU A 643 2.66 0.01 12.74
CA LEU A 643 2.89 -0.81 13.94
C LEU A 643 1.70 -1.74 14.26
N ALA A 644 0.53 -1.48 13.69
CA ALA A 644 -0.70 -2.19 13.98
C ALA A 644 -1.25 -2.95 12.76
N THR A 645 -2.13 -3.90 13.02
CA THR A 645 -2.80 -4.68 11.97
C THR A 645 -3.75 -3.79 11.16
N ALA A 646 -3.79 -3.98 9.84
CA ALA A 646 -4.82 -3.39 8.99
C ALA A 646 -6.08 -4.28 8.90
N GLN A 647 -5.92 -5.58 9.19
CA GLN A 647 -7.02 -6.54 9.14
C GLN A 647 -8.08 -6.21 10.18
N PRO A 648 -9.38 -6.26 9.82
CA PRO A 648 -10.46 -6.18 10.80
C PRO A 648 -10.40 -7.42 11.69
N VAL A 649 -10.37 -7.20 13.01
CA VAL A 649 -10.26 -8.26 14.01
C VAL A 649 -11.35 -8.20 15.07
N GLY A 650 -12.23 -7.21 15.03
CA GLY A 650 -13.38 -7.08 15.91
C GLY A 650 -14.69 -7.56 15.29
N HIS A 651 -15.76 -7.37 16.06
CA HIS A 651 -17.12 -7.25 15.52
C HIS A 651 -17.26 -5.91 14.79
N VAL A 652 -16.64 -4.85 15.33
CA VAL A 652 -16.70 -3.48 14.81
C VAL A 652 -15.27 -2.93 14.74
N ASP A 653 -14.81 -2.56 13.54
CA ASP A 653 -13.46 -2.04 13.33
C ASP A 653 -13.52 -0.60 12.78
N PHE A 654 -12.98 0.35 13.54
CA PHE A 654 -12.95 1.76 13.18
C PHE A 654 -11.60 2.17 12.61
N TYR A 655 -11.63 2.90 11.49
CA TYR A 655 -10.46 3.39 10.77
C TYR A 655 -10.51 4.92 10.65
N PRO A 656 -10.35 5.67 11.76
CA PRO A 656 -10.25 7.12 11.73
C PRO A 656 -9.16 7.59 10.76
N ASN A 657 -9.52 8.50 9.87
CA ASN A 657 -8.68 9.05 8.81
C ASN A 657 -8.09 7.97 7.89
N GLY A 658 -8.83 6.88 7.66
CA GLY A 658 -8.35 5.72 6.91
C GLY A 658 -7.51 4.73 7.72
N GLY A 659 -7.23 5.04 8.99
CA GLY A 659 -6.62 4.14 9.97
C GLY A 659 -5.10 3.99 9.91
N GLU A 660 -4.41 4.59 8.93
CA GLU A 660 -2.94 4.48 8.78
C GLU A 660 -2.17 5.61 9.46
N VAL A 661 -2.43 6.87 9.08
CA VAL A 661 -1.70 8.03 9.63
C VAL A 661 -2.70 9.05 10.13
N GLN A 662 -2.53 9.44 11.37
CA GLN A 662 -3.46 10.35 12.01
C GLN A 662 -3.02 11.80 11.78
N PRO A 663 -3.97 12.73 11.59
CA PRO A 663 -3.68 14.15 11.51
C PRO A 663 -2.80 14.61 12.69
N GLY A 664 -1.78 15.42 12.38
CA GLY A 664 -0.79 15.91 13.36
C GLY A 664 0.34 14.92 13.68
N CYS A 665 0.36 13.73 13.07
CA CYS A 665 1.40 12.71 13.21
C CYS A 665 2.22 12.49 11.92
N GLU A 666 2.08 13.34 10.90
CA GLU A 666 2.64 13.14 9.56
C GLU A 666 4.18 13.09 9.53
N TRP A 667 4.82 13.69 10.54
CA TRP A 667 6.27 13.77 10.69
C TRP A 667 6.85 12.66 11.57
N ASP A 668 6.01 11.85 12.20
CA ASP A 668 6.47 10.76 13.06
C ASP A 668 6.71 9.47 12.28
N LEU A 669 7.97 9.30 11.86
CA LEU A 669 8.43 8.13 11.12
C LEU A 669 8.43 6.84 11.93
N SER A 670 8.36 6.92 13.26
CA SER A 670 8.24 5.73 14.10
C SER A 670 6.82 5.16 14.09
N GLY A 671 5.84 5.96 13.68
CA GLY A 671 4.42 5.65 13.79
C GLY A 671 3.88 5.65 15.22
N ALA A 672 4.69 5.95 16.24
CA ALA A 672 4.29 5.95 17.65
C ALA A 672 3.18 6.97 17.98
N CYS A 673 3.17 8.13 17.31
CA CYS A 673 2.16 9.17 17.41
C CYS A 673 0.82 8.67 16.89
N SER A 674 0.79 8.17 15.65
CA SER A 674 -0.41 7.54 15.08
C SER A 674 -0.85 6.35 15.92
N HIS A 675 0.09 5.53 16.39
CA HIS A 675 -0.18 4.36 17.23
C HIS A 675 -0.80 4.73 18.58
N GLY A 676 -0.32 5.82 19.18
CA GLY A 676 -0.84 6.35 20.44
C GLY A 676 -2.11 7.19 20.29
N ARG A 677 -2.52 7.53 19.07
CA ARG A 677 -3.75 8.29 18.84
C ARG A 677 -4.99 7.48 19.24
N SER A 678 -4.97 6.17 19.10
CA SER A 678 -6.08 5.28 19.47
C SER A 678 -6.58 5.46 20.91
N TYR A 679 -5.68 5.49 21.90
CA TYR A 679 -6.08 5.73 23.30
C TYR A 679 -6.49 7.17 23.59
N GLN A 680 -6.07 8.13 22.77
CA GLN A 680 -6.50 9.53 22.90
C GLN A 680 -7.92 9.72 22.35
N LEU A 681 -8.22 9.11 21.19
CA LEU A 681 -9.56 9.11 20.61
C LEU A 681 -10.53 8.35 21.53
N MET A 682 -10.13 7.20 22.07
CA MET A 682 -10.93 6.48 23.06
C MET A 682 -11.22 7.37 24.28
N ALA A 683 -10.22 8.03 24.85
CA ALA A 683 -10.41 8.91 25.99
C ALA A 683 -11.35 10.10 25.71
N GLU A 684 -11.29 10.67 24.51
CA GLU A 684 -12.22 11.72 24.13
C GLU A 684 -13.65 11.19 23.95
N SER A 685 -13.81 10.00 23.38
CA SER A 685 -15.12 9.34 23.21
C SER A 685 -15.78 8.98 24.56
N ILE A 686 -14.99 8.72 25.60
CA ILE A 686 -15.48 8.46 26.95
C ILE A 686 -16.10 9.74 27.54
N VAL A 687 -15.48 10.90 27.30
CA VAL A 687 -15.94 12.19 27.84
C VAL A 687 -17.09 12.77 27.01
N ASP A 688 -17.05 12.60 25.69
CA ASP A 688 -18.12 12.97 24.78
C ASP A 688 -18.53 11.75 23.93
N PRO A 689 -19.60 11.03 24.34
CA PRO A 689 -20.13 9.87 23.64
C PRO A 689 -20.54 10.09 22.18
N LYS A 690 -20.64 11.36 21.73
CA LYS A 690 -21.03 11.72 20.37
C LYS A 690 -19.89 12.33 19.54
N ALA A 691 -18.67 12.37 20.09
CA ALA A 691 -17.51 13.00 19.47
C ALA A 691 -17.14 12.47 18.08
N PHE A 692 -17.39 11.18 17.83
CA PHE A 692 -16.82 10.47 16.69
C PHE A 692 -17.88 9.71 15.89
N GLN A 693 -18.68 10.44 15.12
CA GLN A 693 -19.60 9.82 14.16
C GLN A 693 -18.81 9.05 13.10
N ALA A 694 -19.25 7.83 12.81
CA ALA A 694 -18.63 6.94 11.85
C ALA A 694 -19.64 6.38 10.84
N TRP A 695 -19.15 6.11 9.64
CA TRP A 695 -19.91 5.58 8.51
C TRP A 695 -19.49 4.14 8.24
N LYS A 696 -20.46 3.25 8.01
CA LYS A 696 -20.21 1.87 7.62
C LYS A 696 -19.81 1.82 6.15
N CYS A 697 -18.72 1.12 5.83
CA CYS A 697 -18.20 1.08 4.47
C CYS A 697 -17.84 -0.37 4.11
N GLU A 698 -18.78 -1.05 3.46
CA GLU A 698 -18.63 -2.42 2.95
C GLU A 698 -17.97 -2.35 1.55
N ASP A 699 -16.64 -2.24 1.53
CA ASP A 699 -15.75 -2.25 0.35
C ASP A 699 -15.78 -1.00 -0.56
N ASN A 700 -16.53 0.05 -0.20
CA ASN A 700 -16.68 1.30 -0.97
C ASN A 700 -15.85 2.47 -0.43
N TRP A 701 -14.78 2.17 0.32
CA TRP A 701 -13.85 3.16 0.84
C TRP A 701 -12.99 3.76 -0.27
N ASP A 702 -13.15 5.06 -0.51
CA ASP A 702 -12.27 5.82 -1.38
C ASP A 702 -11.04 6.28 -0.57
N ALA A 703 -9.99 5.45 -0.55
CA ALA A 703 -8.75 5.73 0.18
C ALA A 703 -8.06 7.04 -0.25
N VAL A 704 -8.34 7.54 -1.47
CA VAL A 704 -7.78 8.79 -1.98
C VAL A 704 -8.50 10.00 -1.38
N HIS A 705 -9.81 9.89 -1.17
CA HIS A 705 -10.65 10.99 -0.67
C HIS A 705 -11.09 10.81 0.79
N LEU A 706 -10.67 9.73 1.44
CA LEU A 706 -11.03 9.35 2.81
C LEU A 706 -12.54 9.40 3.08
N ARG A 707 -13.34 8.88 2.14
CA ARG A 707 -14.80 8.92 2.21
C ARG A 707 -15.44 7.65 1.69
N CYS A 708 -16.66 7.41 2.14
CA CYS A 708 -17.47 6.31 1.65
C CYS A 708 -18.48 6.83 0.63
N THR A 709 -18.67 6.10 -0.46
CA THR A 709 -19.62 6.47 -1.51
C THR A 709 -20.99 5.84 -1.20
N ASN A 710 -22.01 6.67 -0.95
CA ASN A 710 -23.38 6.24 -0.62
C ASN A 710 -23.53 5.45 0.70
N SER A 711 -23.06 6.00 1.82
CA SER A 711 -23.20 5.41 3.16
C SER A 711 -23.98 6.33 4.10
N GLU A 712 -24.92 5.78 4.87
CA GLU A 712 -25.57 6.50 5.97
C GLU A 712 -24.67 6.54 7.21
N VAL A 713 -24.85 7.55 8.08
CA VAL A 713 -24.18 7.61 9.40
C VAL A 713 -24.66 6.42 10.22
N TYR A 714 -23.74 5.60 10.71
CA TYR A 714 -24.08 4.35 11.36
C TYR A 714 -24.04 4.43 12.89
N GLY A 715 -22.96 4.97 13.45
CA GLY A 715 -22.76 4.95 14.90
C GLY A 715 -21.64 5.85 15.37
N PHE A 716 -21.24 5.70 16.65
CA PHE A 716 -20.16 6.47 17.26
C PHE A 716 -18.98 5.56 17.61
N MET A 717 -17.78 5.95 17.20
CA MET A 717 -16.55 5.27 17.59
C MET A 717 -16.23 5.50 19.06
N GLY A 718 -15.75 4.45 19.74
CA GLY A 718 -15.23 4.51 21.11
C GLY A 718 -16.24 4.03 22.15
N GLU A 719 -16.36 4.71 23.30
CA GLU A 719 -17.12 4.20 24.46
C GLU A 719 -18.59 3.90 24.16
N ASN A 720 -19.23 4.67 23.27
CA ASN A 720 -20.65 4.55 22.93
C ASN A 720 -20.90 3.83 21.59
N VAL A 721 -20.10 2.80 21.29
CA VAL A 721 -20.30 1.96 20.11
C VAL A 721 -21.64 1.23 20.14
N ASP A 722 -22.35 1.20 19.01
CA ASP A 722 -23.57 0.42 18.85
C ASP A 722 -23.22 -1.03 18.45
N PHE A 723 -23.90 -1.99 19.07
CA PHE A 723 -23.68 -3.44 18.91
C PHE A 723 -24.57 -4.06 17.82
N SER A 724 -25.36 -3.24 17.11
CA SER A 724 -26.41 -3.71 16.21
C SER A 724 -25.92 -4.26 14.87
N GLU A 725 -24.79 -3.78 14.34
CA GLU A 725 -24.19 -4.35 13.11
C GLU A 725 -22.67 -4.42 13.14
N GLU A 726 -22.15 -5.56 12.69
CA GLU A 726 -20.74 -5.82 12.46
C GLU A 726 -20.23 -5.14 11.18
N GLY A 727 -18.93 -4.81 11.16
CA GLY A 727 -18.25 -4.34 9.95
C GLY A 727 -17.14 -3.33 10.17
N SER A 728 -16.64 -2.78 9.06
CA SER A 728 -15.63 -1.72 9.05
C SER A 728 -16.25 -0.34 8.91
N TYR A 729 -15.78 0.58 9.74
CA TYR A 729 -16.31 1.92 9.91
C TYR A 729 -15.21 2.95 9.74
N TYR A 730 -15.53 4.06 9.08
CA TYR A 730 -14.57 5.12 8.80
C TYR A 730 -15.12 6.45 9.28
N LEU A 731 -14.21 7.37 9.60
CA LEU A 731 -14.52 8.70 10.10
C LEU A 731 -13.29 9.60 9.95
N GLU A 732 -13.46 10.90 10.12
CA GLU A 732 -12.36 11.85 10.09
C GLU A 732 -12.21 12.58 11.44
N THR A 733 -10.98 12.87 11.83
CA THR A 733 -10.63 13.63 13.05
C THR A 733 -9.72 14.81 12.68
N GLN A 734 -9.45 15.72 13.62
CA GLN A 734 -8.53 16.84 13.43
C GLN A 734 -7.14 16.58 14.06
N GLY A 735 -6.12 17.31 13.60
CA GLY A 735 -4.70 17.02 13.87
C GLY A 735 -4.04 17.76 15.02
N GLY A 736 -4.78 18.08 16.08
CA GLY A 736 -4.20 18.71 17.27
C GLY A 736 -3.07 17.87 17.89
N LEU A 737 -2.09 18.53 18.53
CA LEU A 737 -1.15 17.84 19.43
C LEU A 737 -1.87 17.35 20.70
N THR A 738 -2.91 18.08 21.12
CA THR A 738 -3.84 17.73 22.19
C THR A 738 -5.27 17.94 21.69
N GLY A 739 -6.22 17.16 22.21
CA GLY A 739 -7.62 17.26 21.80
C GLY A 739 -8.27 18.63 22.12
N PRO A 740 -9.51 18.86 21.63
CA PRO A 740 -10.38 17.87 21.02
C PRO A 740 -9.93 17.43 19.62
N PHE A 741 -10.20 16.18 19.24
CA PHE A 741 -9.97 15.59 17.93
C PHE A 741 -11.27 15.42 17.13
N SER A 742 -12.43 15.50 17.78
CA SER A 742 -13.74 15.54 17.16
C SER A 742 -13.86 16.73 16.20
N ARG A 743 -14.49 16.53 15.04
CA ARG A 743 -14.94 17.65 14.20
C ARG A 743 -16.24 18.20 14.76
N ALA A 744 -16.39 19.53 14.79
CA ALA A 744 -17.66 20.14 15.14
C ALA A 744 -18.74 19.66 14.14
N ILE A 745 -19.90 19.25 14.65
CA ILE A 745 -21.03 18.90 13.79
C ILE A 745 -21.51 20.19 13.12
N ASP A 746 -21.10 20.42 11.88
CA ASP A 746 -21.69 21.47 11.05
C ASP A 746 -23.12 21.07 10.72
N THR A 747 -24.05 21.65 11.49
CA THR A 747 -25.51 21.55 11.33
C THR A 747 -26.02 22.03 9.96
N TYR A 748 -25.14 22.46 9.05
CA TYR A 748 -25.45 22.87 7.68
C TYR A 748 -25.37 21.75 6.64
N SER A 749 -24.90 20.55 6.98
CA SER A 749 -24.83 19.40 6.05
C SER A 749 -26.06 18.48 6.08
N LEU A 750 -27.09 18.82 6.87
CA LEU A 750 -28.34 18.07 7.00
C LEU A 750 -29.53 18.70 6.22
N PHE A 751 -29.27 19.51 5.18
CA PHE A 751 -30.30 20.05 4.30
C PHE A 751 -30.00 19.86 2.82
#